data_AF-A0A6N9HL68-F1
#
_entry.id   AF-A0A6N9HL68-F1
#
_cell.length_a   1.000
_cell.length_b   1.000
_cell.length_c   1.000
_cell.angle_alpha   90.00
_cell.angle_beta   90.00
_cell.angle_gamma   90.00
#
_symmetry.space_group_name_H-M   'P 1'
#
loop_
_entity.id
_entity.type
_entity.pdbx_description
1 polymer ?
#
loop_
_entity_poly.entity_id
_entity_poly.type
_entity_poly.pdbx_seq_one_letter_code
_entity_poly.pdbx_strand_id
1 'polypeptide(L)'
;MEVIRTRALRGPNLWSHHTAVESIVSCTPEERSVDKIPGFEVRLRTRFPRLAQLQPDGHADTIPMAHVLELAALGLQAEAGCPVTFSRTTPTLEEGIYQTVVEYTEESVGRLAMQWAEKLCRSAMDDTPFDLAGALHELHELDEDVRLGPSTGSIVHAAIARKIPFRRMTEGSMVSFGWGSKQRRIQAAEMDSTSAIAETIAQDKELTKKLLDAAGVPVPTGRTAEDAEDAWKAALEIGLPVVVKPKDGNQGKGVTVNITTREQTIAAYNAAKEFRDDIMVERFLAGHDFRLLVIGNKLVAAARRDPPHVVGDGVHSVRELVDIVNADPRRGTGHGTALTKIRFDDIALARLALQGLAADSVPPIGQRVVLRNNANLSTGGSASDVTDDVHPEVAARAVEAAQMIGLDICGVDVVCDSVLRPIEEQNGGVVEVNAAPGLRMHLSPSYGKGRPIGEAIINTMFPEGDDGRIPVIAVTGTNGKTTTVRLTAHLVAASGLRVGMTNTDGVYVNGRQIDSGDCSGPRSARNVLNHPDVDAAVFETARGGILREGLAYDRCKVAVVTNIGAGDHLGLNYITTVEDLAVLKRVIVMNVDEHGYAVLNATDPIVAAMAAKCKGKVIFFGADRYHPVVATHLAQGKRTVYVENGQLVAVEGKNEQRIALSDVPITFNGTIGFQVENTMAAVAAAWAAGVSWDAIRRGLLTFTTDSHNAPGRFNIFKYRGATVIADYGHNPDAMLALVKAVDAMPAKRRSVVISGAGDRRDQDIREQTEILGKAFDDVVLYQDACQRGRADGEVVGLLRQGLQGASRTSKIDEITGEFNAIDTAMDRLQDGDLCLILVDQVEESLAYIAKRIAAA
;
A
#
# COMPACT_ATOMS: atom_id res chain seq x y z
N MET A 1 31.85 -3.84 12.43
CA MET A 1 30.78 -4.34 11.59
C MET A 1 30.49 -3.27 10.56
N GLU A 2 30.06 -3.67 9.38
CA GLU A 2 29.77 -2.76 8.28
C GLU A 2 28.40 -3.09 7.69
N VAL A 3 27.53 -2.10 7.60
CA VAL A 3 26.24 -2.24 6.91
C VAL A 3 26.46 -2.00 5.42
N ILE A 4 26.55 -3.08 4.64
CA ILE A 4 26.86 -3.05 3.20
C ILE A 4 25.70 -2.45 2.40
N ARG A 5 24.46 -2.76 2.80
CA ARG A 5 23.27 -2.38 2.04
C ARG A 5 22.05 -2.32 2.95
N THR A 6 21.21 -1.31 2.78
CA THR A 6 19.93 -1.20 3.48
C THR A 6 18.78 -0.95 2.49
N ARG A 7 17.68 -1.70 2.63
CA ARG A 7 16.46 -1.59 1.81
C ARG A 7 15.21 -1.63 2.68
N ALA A 8 14.11 -1.08 2.17
CA ALA A 8 12.82 -1.13 2.84
C ALA A 8 11.89 -2.07 2.09
N LEU A 9 11.38 -3.06 2.82
CA LEU A 9 10.30 -3.96 2.42
C LEU A 9 8.99 -3.27 2.79
N ARG A 10 8.13 -3.01 1.80
CA ARG A 10 6.92 -2.16 1.90
C ARG A 10 5.62 -2.96 1.86
N GLY A 11 5.71 -4.27 2.02
CA GLY A 11 4.58 -5.18 2.03
C GLY A 11 5.03 -6.58 2.43
N PRO A 12 4.13 -7.57 2.35
CA PRO A 12 4.46 -8.96 2.67
C PRO A 12 5.70 -9.43 1.94
N ASN A 13 6.60 -10.08 2.64
CA ASN A 13 7.93 -10.39 2.15
C ASN A 13 8.37 -11.79 2.61
N LEU A 14 9.63 -12.13 2.34
CA LEU A 14 10.22 -13.42 2.70
C LEU A 14 10.17 -13.70 4.21
N TRP A 15 10.24 -12.65 5.02
CA TRP A 15 10.48 -12.74 6.46
C TRP A 15 9.18 -12.64 7.26
N SER A 16 8.29 -11.73 6.87
CA SER A 16 7.03 -11.49 7.56
C SER A 16 5.97 -10.82 6.68
N HIS A 17 4.77 -10.64 7.24
CA HIS A 17 3.71 -9.82 6.64
C HIS A 17 3.89 -8.31 6.90
N HIS A 18 4.85 -7.94 7.75
CA HIS A 18 5.09 -6.57 8.18
C HIS A 18 6.02 -5.83 7.23
N THR A 19 5.92 -4.50 7.23
CA THR A 19 6.93 -3.62 6.66
C THR A 19 8.22 -3.72 7.48
N ALA A 20 9.36 -3.84 6.80
CA ALA A 20 10.64 -4.06 7.48
C ALA A 20 11.83 -3.45 6.74
N VAL A 21 12.82 -2.97 7.49
CA VAL A 21 14.12 -2.58 6.97
C VAL A 21 14.98 -3.84 6.92
N GLU A 22 15.47 -4.20 5.73
CA GLU A 22 16.46 -5.25 5.53
C GLU A 22 17.84 -4.61 5.36
N SER A 23 18.79 -5.06 6.16
CA SER A 23 20.20 -4.69 6.08
C SER A 23 21.09 -5.90 5.88
N ILE A 24 22.08 -5.78 4.99
CA ILE A 24 23.18 -6.73 4.84
C ILE A 24 24.33 -6.23 5.71
N VAL A 25 24.77 -7.06 6.64
CA VAL A 25 25.75 -6.70 7.67
C VAL A 25 26.97 -7.62 7.55
N SER A 26 28.15 -7.03 7.43
CA SER A 26 29.44 -7.72 7.51
C SER A 26 30.03 -7.60 8.91
N CYS A 27 30.45 -8.72 9.48
CA CYS A 27 31.10 -8.81 10.77
C CYS A 27 32.53 -9.35 10.62
N THR A 28 33.50 -8.69 11.26
CA THR A 28 34.86 -9.23 11.39
C THR A 28 34.87 -10.53 12.20
N PRO A 29 35.95 -11.34 12.17
CA PRO A 29 36.02 -12.58 12.95
C PRO A 29 35.71 -12.43 14.45
N GLU A 30 36.10 -11.30 15.05
CA GLU A 30 35.82 -10.97 16.46
C GLU A 30 34.34 -10.66 16.68
N GLU A 31 33.69 -10.03 15.71
CA GLU A 31 32.30 -9.60 15.78
C GLU A 31 31.29 -10.71 15.45
N ARG A 32 31.78 -11.86 14.96
CA ARG A 32 30.94 -13.05 14.75
C ARG A 32 30.45 -13.65 16.07
N SER A 33 31.07 -13.28 17.19
CA SER A 33 30.70 -13.75 18.54
C SER A 33 30.97 -12.65 19.56
N VAL A 34 29.92 -11.95 20.00
CA VAL A 34 30.08 -10.86 20.97
C VAL A 34 30.55 -11.36 22.35
N ASP A 35 30.36 -12.65 22.66
CA ASP A 35 30.89 -13.29 23.86
C ASP A 35 32.43 -13.29 23.91
N LYS A 36 33.07 -13.23 22.73
CA LYS A 36 34.54 -13.12 22.62
C LYS A 36 35.04 -11.69 22.84
N ILE A 37 34.14 -10.71 22.94
CA ILE A 37 34.48 -9.30 23.18
C ILE A 37 34.34 -9.03 24.68
N PRO A 38 35.45 -8.94 25.44
CA PRO A 38 35.38 -8.87 26.90
C PRO A 38 34.56 -7.67 27.38
N GLY A 39 33.56 -7.93 28.24
CA GLY A 39 32.70 -6.90 28.84
C GLY A 39 31.71 -6.23 27.89
N PHE A 40 31.59 -6.69 26.63
CA PHE A 40 30.71 -6.05 25.64
C PHE A 40 29.25 -5.99 26.09
N GLU A 41 28.66 -7.11 26.52
CA GLU A 41 27.25 -7.12 26.92
C GLU A 41 26.98 -6.20 28.12
N VAL A 42 27.88 -6.18 29.12
CA VAL A 42 27.77 -5.29 30.27
C VAL A 42 27.80 -3.83 29.81
N ARG A 43 28.71 -3.48 28.91
CA ARG A 43 28.82 -2.14 28.32
C ARG A 43 27.58 -1.76 27.52
N LEU A 44 27.03 -2.69 26.74
CA LEU A 44 25.81 -2.51 25.96
C LEU A 44 24.60 -2.26 26.87
N ARG A 45 24.40 -3.10 27.89
CA ARG A 45 23.29 -2.95 28.85
C ARG A 45 23.40 -1.70 29.71
N THR A 46 24.62 -1.25 30.00
CA THR A 46 24.82 0.03 30.69
C THR A 46 24.34 1.21 29.84
N ARG A 47 24.53 1.14 28.51
CA ARG A 47 24.12 2.18 27.56
C ARG A 47 22.64 2.08 27.17
N PHE A 48 22.09 0.87 27.12
CA PHE A 48 20.68 0.61 26.83
C PHE A 48 20.10 -0.46 27.79
N PRO A 49 19.67 -0.06 29.00
CA PRO A 49 19.22 -1.00 30.04
C PRO A 49 17.98 -1.83 29.68
N ARG A 50 17.08 -1.29 28.85
CA ARG A 50 15.83 -1.94 28.44
C ARG A 50 15.95 -2.79 27.18
N LEU A 51 17.15 -2.95 26.64
CA LEU A 51 17.40 -3.85 25.53
C LEU A 51 16.99 -5.29 25.90
N ALA A 52 16.31 -5.95 24.98
CA ALA A 52 15.93 -7.35 25.11
C ALA A 52 17.14 -8.25 25.44
N GLN A 53 16.87 -9.42 26.01
CA GLN A 53 17.93 -10.43 26.17
C GLN A 53 18.48 -10.80 24.79
N LEU A 54 19.81 -10.92 24.69
CA LEU A 54 20.44 -11.30 23.43
C LEU A 54 20.13 -12.76 23.06
N GLN A 55 19.80 -13.58 24.06
CA GLN A 55 19.36 -14.97 23.91
C GLN A 55 18.18 -15.30 24.81
N PRO A 56 17.25 -16.16 24.35
CA PRO A 56 16.26 -16.80 25.22
C PRO A 56 16.92 -17.73 26.25
N ASP A 57 16.33 -17.85 27.43
CA ASP A 57 16.83 -18.74 28.49
C ASP A 57 17.02 -20.20 27.98
N GLY A 58 18.21 -20.75 28.18
CA GLY A 58 18.54 -22.14 27.84
C GLY A 58 19.09 -22.39 26.44
N HIS A 59 19.26 -21.34 25.62
CA HIS A 59 19.98 -21.40 24.35
C HIS A 59 21.43 -20.91 24.53
N ALA A 60 22.40 -21.60 23.90
CA ALA A 60 23.83 -21.28 23.98
C ALA A 60 24.42 -21.12 22.57
N ASP A 61 23.74 -20.36 21.73
CA ASP A 61 24.17 -20.12 20.35
C ASP A 61 25.29 -19.07 20.29
N THR A 62 26.04 -19.01 19.20
CA THR A 62 26.99 -17.91 19.01
C THR A 62 26.21 -16.64 18.63
N ILE A 63 26.41 -15.54 19.35
CA ILE A 63 25.70 -14.27 19.07
C ILE A 63 26.57 -13.35 18.20
N PRO A 64 26.25 -13.14 16.91
CA PRO A 64 26.96 -12.17 16.09
C PRO A 64 26.53 -10.73 16.40
N MET A 65 27.41 -9.76 16.13
CA MET A 65 27.09 -8.33 16.27
C MET A 65 25.86 -7.92 15.45
N ALA A 66 25.61 -8.58 14.30
CA ALA A 66 24.41 -8.37 13.49
C ALA A 66 23.10 -8.65 14.24
N HIS A 67 23.08 -9.63 15.15
CA HIS A 67 21.94 -9.93 16.02
C HIS A 67 21.75 -8.87 17.10
N VAL A 68 22.85 -8.29 17.59
CA VAL A 68 22.79 -7.17 18.54
C VAL A 68 22.23 -5.92 17.86
N LEU A 69 22.68 -5.62 16.63
CA LEU A 69 22.17 -4.53 15.81
C LEU A 69 20.65 -4.64 15.61
N GLU A 70 20.17 -5.84 15.29
CA GLU A 70 18.75 -6.16 15.14
C GLU A 70 17.94 -5.78 16.39
N LEU A 71 18.31 -6.36 17.55
CA LEU A 71 17.59 -6.17 18.80
C LEU A 71 17.66 -4.73 19.28
N ALA A 72 18.80 -4.06 19.05
CA ALA A 72 18.97 -2.64 19.36
C ALA A 72 18.04 -1.77 18.53
N ALA A 73 17.95 -2.01 17.22
CA ALA A 73 17.06 -1.24 16.35
C ALA A 73 15.58 -1.45 16.69
N LEU A 74 15.17 -2.70 16.97
CA LEU A 74 13.81 -3.00 17.43
C LEU A 74 13.52 -2.33 18.78
N GLY A 75 14.44 -2.46 19.74
CA GLY A 75 14.29 -1.91 21.08
C GLY A 75 14.22 -0.38 21.10
N LEU A 76 15.06 0.30 20.32
CA LEU A 76 15.05 1.76 20.20
C LEU A 76 13.72 2.27 19.65
N GLN A 77 13.17 1.63 18.61
CA GLN A 77 11.85 1.98 18.09
C GLN A 77 10.74 1.76 19.12
N ALA A 78 10.74 0.60 19.78
CA ALA A 78 9.73 0.26 20.77
C ALA A 78 9.77 1.22 21.98
N GLU A 79 10.95 1.62 22.46
CA GLU A 79 11.07 2.58 23.55
C GLU A 79 10.76 4.03 23.12
N ALA A 80 10.98 4.39 21.86
CA ALA A 80 10.53 5.66 21.28
C ALA A 80 9.00 5.74 21.10
N GLY A 81 8.27 4.64 21.32
CA GLY A 81 6.81 4.56 21.26
C GLY A 81 6.24 4.01 19.95
N CYS A 82 7.09 3.50 19.05
CA CYS A 82 6.65 2.87 17.81
C CYS A 82 6.09 1.45 18.09
N PRO A 83 4.91 1.09 17.55
CA PRO A 83 4.30 -0.22 17.80
C PRO A 83 4.90 -1.31 16.88
N VAL A 84 6.17 -1.65 17.11
CA VAL A 84 6.91 -2.68 16.37
C VAL A 84 7.20 -3.89 17.25
N THR A 85 7.23 -5.09 16.66
CA THR A 85 7.36 -6.36 17.41
C THR A 85 8.22 -7.40 16.72
N PHE A 86 8.46 -7.27 15.41
CA PHE A 86 9.16 -8.28 14.63
C PHE A 86 10.58 -7.84 14.26
N SER A 87 11.54 -8.73 14.48
CA SER A 87 12.88 -8.64 13.91
C SER A 87 13.45 -10.04 13.68
N ARG A 88 14.46 -10.13 12.81
CA ARG A 88 15.18 -11.38 12.55
C ARG A 88 16.56 -11.15 11.94
N THR A 89 17.55 -11.90 12.41
CA THR A 89 18.88 -12.03 11.78
C THR A 89 19.06 -13.44 11.25
N THR A 90 19.67 -13.58 10.08
CA THR A 90 19.96 -14.88 9.46
C THR A 90 21.34 -14.82 8.78
N PRO A 91 22.24 -15.78 9.05
CA PRO A 91 23.54 -15.84 8.37
C PRO A 91 23.35 -16.18 6.89
N THR A 92 24.24 -15.65 6.05
CA THR A 92 24.32 -16.03 4.63
C THR A 92 25.34 -17.15 4.42
N LEU A 93 25.53 -17.60 3.17
CA LEU A 93 26.59 -18.54 2.82
C LEU A 93 28.00 -17.94 2.95
N GLU A 94 28.11 -16.61 2.86
CA GLU A 94 29.39 -15.93 3.03
C GLU A 94 29.67 -15.76 4.53
N GLU A 95 30.78 -16.31 4.99
CA GLU A 95 31.13 -16.32 6.40
C GLU A 95 31.31 -14.89 6.93
N GLY A 96 30.56 -14.54 7.98
CA GLY A 96 30.56 -13.20 8.57
C GLY A 96 29.58 -12.22 7.92
N ILE A 97 28.83 -12.64 6.89
CA ILE A 97 27.77 -11.82 6.29
C ILE A 97 26.39 -12.29 6.77
N TYR A 98 25.57 -11.35 7.22
CA TYR A 98 24.25 -11.58 7.80
C TYR A 98 23.18 -10.72 7.11
N GLN A 99 21.95 -11.25 7.05
CA GLN A 99 20.75 -10.50 6.72
C GLN A 99 20.01 -10.16 8.01
N THR A 100 19.87 -8.89 8.33
CA THR A 100 19.16 -8.37 9.50
C THR A 100 17.90 -7.66 9.05
N VAL A 101 16.76 -8.00 9.64
CA VAL A 101 15.43 -7.53 9.26
C VAL A 101 14.74 -6.97 10.49
N VAL A 102 14.28 -5.72 10.44
CA VAL A 102 13.63 -5.06 11.59
C VAL A 102 12.35 -4.39 11.12
N GLU A 103 11.22 -4.70 11.77
CA GLU A 103 9.93 -4.08 11.49
C GLU A 103 9.98 -2.56 11.66
N TYR A 104 9.22 -1.84 10.85
CA TYR A 104 8.97 -0.41 11.01
C TYR A 104 7.50 -0.08 10.76
N THR A 105 6.99 0.93 11.44
CA THR A 105 5.71 1.59 11.10
C THR A 105 5.90 2.71 10.09
N GLU A 106 6.92 3.54 10.32
CA GLU A 106 7.30 4.64 9.45
C GLU A 106 8.74 4.42 8.92
N GLU A 107 8.92 4.45 7.60
CA GLU A 107 10.17 4.00 6.97
C GLU A 107 11.38 4.84 7.41
N SER A 108 11.20 6.16 7.54
CA SER A 108 12.24 7.09 8.00
C SER A 108 12.69 6.77 9.42
N VAL A 109 11.74 6.46 10.32
CA VAL A 109 12.01 6.09 11.72
C VAL A 109 12.76 4.76 11.81
N GLY A 110 12.34 3.74 11.07
CA GLY A 110 13.03 2.45 11.04
C GLY A 110 14.46 2.56 10.50
N ARG A 111 14.70 3.40 9.48
CA ARG A 111 16.04 3.66 8.97
C ARG A 111 16.91 4.42 9.97
N LEU A 112 16.36 5.42 10.66
CA LEU A 112 17.08 6.15 11.69
C LEU A 112 17.42 5.24 12.88
N ALA A 113 16.49 4.36 13.28
CA ALA A 113 16.72 3.39 14.35
C ALA A 113 17.87 2.43 14.03
N MET A 114 18.00 1.98 12.78
CA MET A 114 19.15 1.17 12.34
C MET A 114 20.47 1.94 12.47
N GLN A 115 20.50 3.24 12.14
CA GLN A 115 21.70 4.06 12.30
C GLN A 115 22.07 4.26 13.77
N TRP A 116 21.08 4.50 14.63
CA TRP A 116 21.31 4.62 16.08
C TRP A 116 21.74 3.30 16.71
N ALA A 117 21.17 2.17 16.26
CA ALA A 117 21.58 0.84 16.69
C ALA A 117 23.03 0.54 16.29
N GLU A 118 23.47 0.93 15.10
CA GLU A 118 24.87 0.80 14.68
C GLU A 118 25.80 1.62 15.58
N LYS A 119 25.45 2.88 15.86
CA LYS A 119 26.20 3.74 16.77
C LYS A 119 26.27 3.14 18.17
N LEU A 120 25.17 2.61 18.69
CA LEU A 120 25.12 1.96 20.01
C LEU A 120 26.07 0.75 20.06
N CYS A 121 26.03 -0.12 19.03
CA CYS A 121 26.93 -1.27 18.94
C CYS A 121 28.40 -0.85 18.92
N ARG A 122 28.74 0.18 18.12
CA ARG A 122 30.10 0.73 18.06
C ARG A 122 30.54 1.34 19.39
N SER A 123 29.67 2.11 20.06
CA SER A 123 29.96 2.68 21.38
C SER A 123 30.17 1.62 22.46
N ALA A 124 29.44 0.50 22.41
CA ALA A 124 29.66 -0.63 23.29
C ALA A 124 30.96 -1.39 22.95
N MET A 125 31.35 -1.45 21.68
CA MET A 125 32.61 -2.07 21.25
C MET A 125 33.84 -1.26 21.67
N ASP A 126 33.82 0.05 21.42
CA ASP A 126 34.94 0.98 21.65
C ASP A 126 34.99 1.54 23.08
N ASP A 127 34.04 1.15 23.93
CA ASP A 127 33.81 1.68 25.27
C ASP A 127 33.70 3.23 25.33
N THR A 128 32.97 3.81 24.37
CA THR A 128 32.68 5.25 24.34
C THR A 128 31.26 5.54 24.84
N PRO A 129 30.95 6.75 25.36
CA PRO A 129 29.60 7.10 25.80
C PRO A 129 28.57 7.02 24.66
N PHE A 130 27.31 6.75 25.03
CA PHE A 130 26.17 6.77 24.11
C PHE A 130 25.02 7.58 24.73
N ASP A 131 24.54 8.59 24.02
CA ASP A 131 23.40 9.40 24.46
C ASP A 131 22.08 8.73 24.08
N LEU A 132 21.63 7.79 24.93
CA LEU A 132 20.36 7.09 24.72
C LEU A 132 19.17 8.06 24.75
N ALA A 133 19.18 9.04 25.65
CA ALA A 133 18.08 9.98 25.79
C ALA A 133 17.93 10.85 24.52
N GLY A 134 19.05 11.34 23.98
CA GLY A 134 19.07 12.06 22.70
C GLY A 134 18.59 11.21 21.53
N ALA A 135 19.04 9.96 21.43
CA ALA A 135 18.61 9.04 20.37
C ALA A 135 17.11 8.73 20.43
N LEU A 136 16.57 8.46 21.62
CA LEU A 136 15.14 8.21 21.83
C LEU A 136 14.31 9.46 21.55
N HIS A 137 14.80 10.65 21.94
CA HIS A 137 14.13 11.91 21.66
C HIS A 137 14.07 12.19 20.16
N GLU A 138 15.17 12.01 19.41
CA GLU A 138 15.18 12.21 17.96
C GLU A 138 14.25 11.23 17.24
N LEU A 139 14.24 9.96 17.65
CA LEU A 139 13.30 8.96 17.11
C LEU A 139 11.84 9.32 17.39
N HIS A 140 11.55 9.76 18.61
CA HIS A 140 10.20 10.15 19.01
C HIS A 140 9.72 11.41 18.28
N GLU A 141 10.56 12.45 18.18
CA GLU A 141 10.23 13.67 17.43
C GLU A 141 10.01 13.37 15.94
N LEU A 142 10.86 12.52 15.35
CA LEU A 142 10.67 12.09 13.96
C LEU A 142 9.37 11.31 13.79
N ASP A 143 9.04 10.37 14.68
CA ASP A 143 7.76 9.64 14.65
C ASP A 143 6.57 10.60 14.75
N GLU A 144 6.57 11.53 15.71
CA GLU A 144 5.50 12.53 15.88
C GLU A 144 5.32 13.43 14.65
N ASP A 145 6.41 13.80 13.98
CA ASP A 145 6.40 14.63 12.76
C ASP A 145 5.85 13.85 11.54
N VAL A 146 6.30 12.61 11.36
CA VAL A 146 5.97 11.87 10.14
C VAL A 146 4.69 11.07 10.26
N ARG A 147 4.27 10.61 11.44
CA ARG A 147 3.08 9.74 11.57
C ARG A 147 1.76 10.47 11.28
N LEU A 148 0.68 9.71 11.13
CA LEU A 148 -0.65 10.29 10.96
C LEU A 148 -1.15 10.92 12.26
N GLY A 149 -1.62 12.17 12.18
CA GLY A 149 -2.25 12.85 13.32
C GLY A 149 -3.53 12.13 13.82
N PRO A 150 -3.98 12.39 15.06
CA PRO A 150 -4.97 11.57 15.77
C PRO A 150 -6.31 11.40 15.02
N SER A 151 -6.78 12.44 14.33
CA SER A 151 -8.01 12.36 13.53
C SER A 151 -7.85 11.37 12.36
N THR A 152 -6.87 11.58 11.49
CA THR A 152 -6.61 10.71 10.33
C THR A 152 -6.18 9.30 10.76
N GLY A 153 -5.34 9.21 11.79
CA GLY A 153 -4.93 7.96 12.40
C GLY A 153 -6.11 7.13 12.90
N SER A 154 -7.13 7.75 13.52
CA SER A 154 -8.33 7.03 13.97
C SER A 154 -9.12 6.39 12.80
N ILE A 155 -9.18 7.07 11.65
CA ILE A 155 -9.86 6.57 10.44
C ILE A 155 -9.04 5.40 9.85
N VAL A 156 -7.72 5.55 9.79
CA VAL A 156 -6.82 4.49 9.32
C VAL A 156 -6.85 3.26 10.22
N HIS A 157 -6.84 3.43 11.55
CA HIS A 157 -6.97 2.31 12.48
C HIS A 157 -8.29 1.57 12.31
N ALA A 158 -9.40 2.28 12.08
CA ALA A 158 -10.68 1.66 11.77
C ALA A 158 -10.65 0.88 10.44
N ALA A 159 -9.96 1.39 9.42
CA ALA A 159 -9.76 0.68 8.16
C ALA A 159 -8.95 -0.62 8.37
N ILE A 160 -7.84 -0.54 9.12
CA ILE A 160 -7.00 -1.69 9.47
C ILE A 160 -7.83 -2.74 10.23
N ALA A 161 -8.64 -2.33 11.21
CA ALA A 161 -9.51 -3.23 11.97
C ALA A 161 -10.53 -3.95 11.06
N ARG A 162 -11.05 -3.27 10.04
CA ARG A 162 -11.90 -3.85 8.99
C ARG A 162 -11.13 -4.56 7.87
N LYS A 163 -9.80 -4.68 8.00
CA LYS A 163 -8.90 -5.27 7.00
C LYS A 163 -8.99 -4.58 5.62
N ILE A 164 -9.29 -3.29 5.57
CA ILE A 164 -9.31 -2.48 4.34
C ILE A 164 -7.87 -1.97 4.09
N PRO A 165 -7.30 -2.17 2.90
CA PRO A 165 -5.94 -1.73 2.64
C PRO A 165 -5.93 -0.21 2.54
N PHE A 166 -4.84 0.42 2.97
CA PHE A 166 -4.70 1.87 2.87
C PHE A 166 -3.30 2.24 2.40
N ARG A 167 -3.18 3.47 1.93
CA ARG A 167 -1.91 4.07 1.54
C ARG A 167 -1.96 5.57 1.78
N ARG A 168 -0.93 6.09 2.44
CA ARG A 168 -0.70 7.52 2.52
C ARG A 168 -0.22 8.06 1.17
N MET A 169 -0.85 9.14 0.69
CA MET A 169 -0.59 9.71 -0.63
C MET A 169 0.36 10.91 -0.60
N THR A 170 0.42 11.63 0.52
CA THR A 170 1.29 12.80 0.71
C THR A 170 1.96 12.73 2.08
N GLU A 171 2.92 13.63 2.33
CA GLU A 171 3.43 13.86 3.69
C GLU A 171 2.36 14.45 4.62
N GLY A 172 1.26 14.97 4.08
CA GLY A 172 0.10 15.44 4.86
C GLY A 172 -0.90 14.33 5.21
N SER A 173 -2.15 14.74 5.44
CA SER A 173 -3.26 13.88 5.89
C SER A 173 -4.07 13.24 4.75
N MET A 174 -3.51 13.17 3.53
CA MET A 174 -4.19 12.56 2.39
C MET A 174 -3.96 11.05 2.39
N VAL A 175 -5.05 10.29 2.50
CA VAL A 175 -5.01 8.82 2.57
C VAL A 175 -5.99 8.22 1.56
N SER A 176 -5.52 7.21 0.84
CA SER A 176 -6.36 6.35 0.00
C SER A 176 -6.63 5.04 0.71
N PHE A 177 -7.84 4.54 0.59
CA PHE A 177 -8.31 3.24 1.06
C PHE A 177 -8.77 2.41 -0.13
N GLY A 178 -8.61 1.09 -0.06
CA GLY A 178 -8.96 0.20 -1.16
C GLY A 178 -8.02 0.30 -2.37
N TRP A 179 -8.37 -0.44 -3.42
CA TRP A 179 -7.60 -0.56 -4.67
C TRP A 179 -8.49 -0.38 -5.90
N GLY A 180 -7.87 0.03 -7.00
CA GLY A 180 -8.49 0.09 -8.32
C GLY A 180 -9.71 1.01 -8.33
N SER A 181 -10.79 0.53 -8.94
CA SER A 181 -12.09 1.20 -9.01
C SER A 181 -12.86 1.22 -7.69
N LYS A 182 -12.43 0.45 -6.68
CA LYS A 182 -13.01 0.47 -5.34
C LYS A 182 -12.33 1.44 -4.37
N GLN A 183 -11.30 2.14 -4.83
CA GLN A 183 -10.57 3.03 -3.95
C GLN A 183 -11.46 4.20 -3.50
N ARG A 184 -11.26 4.63 -2.25
CA ARG A 184 -11.89 5.81 -1.66
C ARG A 184 -10.82 6.66 -0.99
N ARG A 185 -11.01 7.96 -0.87
CA ARG A 185 -10.00 8.87 -0.31
C ARG A 185 -10.55 9.74 0.80
N ILE A 186 -9.63 10.15 1.68
CA ILE A 186 -9.86 11.23 2.63
C ILE A 186 -8.75 12.26 2.53
N GLN A 187 -9.11 13.49 2.91
CA GLN A 187 -8.18 14.56 3.26
C GLN A 187 -8.51 14.97 4.70
N ALA A 188 -7.61 14.68 5.65
CA ALA A 188 -7.90 14.86 7.07
C ALA A 188 -9.17 14.11 7.54
N ALA A 189 -10.29 14.81 7.72
CA ALA A 189 -11.59 14.27 8.13
C ALA A 189 -12.67 14.40 7.03
N GLU A 190 -12.29 14.82 5.82
CA GLU A 190 -13.18 14.97 4.68
C GLU A 190 -13.11 13.74 3.78
N MET A 191 -14.23 13.32 3.21
CA MET A 191 -14.30 12.22 2.23
C MET A 191 -14.25 12.74 0.81
N ASP A 192 -13.82 11.88 -0.12
CA ASP A 192 -13.84 12.12 -1.57
C ASP A 192 -15.22 12.42 -2.17
N SER A 193 -16.30 12.10 -1.46
CA SER A 193 -17.67 12.41 -1.84
C SER A 193 -18.10 13.83 -1.47
N THR A 194 -17.39 14.51 -0.55
CA THR A 194 -17.65 15.92 -0.23
C THR A 194 -17.30 16.79 -1.43
N SER A 195 -18.30 17.51 -1.96
CA SER A 195 -18.07 18.37 -3.12
C SER A 195 -17.41 19.70 -2.72
N ALA A 196 -16.57 20.26 -3.59
CA ALA A 196 -15.99 21.59 -3.41
C ALA A 196 -17.06 22.69 -3.29
N ILE A 197 -18.26 22.48 -3.88
CA ILE A 197 -19.40 23.39 -3.74
C ILE A 197 -19.90 23.38 -2.29
N ALA A 198 -20.11 22.19 -1.70
CA ALA A 198 -20.55 22.06 -0.31
C ALA A 198 -19.54 22.67 0.67
N GLU A 199 -18.24 22.47 0.43
CA GLU A 199 -17.17 23.11 1.21
C GLU A 199 -17.24 24.65 1.11
N THR A 200 -17.40 25.18 -0.11
CA THR A 200 -17.51 26.63 -0.34
C THR A 200 -18.74 27.21 0.36
N ILE A 201 -19.88 26.50 0.31
CA ILE A 201 -21.09 26.90 1.03
C ILE A 201 -20.80 26.97 2.54
N ALA A 202 -20.18 25.94 3.11
CA ALA A 202 -19.87 25.87 4.54
C ALA A 202 -18.92 26.99 5.02
N GLN A 203 -18.05 27.51 4.13
CA GLN A 203 -17.18 28.64 4.43
C GLN A 203 -17.92 29.99 4.38
N ASP A 204 -18.99 30.11 3.59
CA ASP A 204 -19.86 31.29 3.55
C ASP A 204 -20.96 31.20 4.62
N LYS A 205 -20.76 31.94 5.72
CA LYS A 205 -21.69 31.94 6.86
C LYS A 205 -23.06 32.50 6.53
N GLU A 206 -23.16 33.43 5.58
CA GLU A 206 -24.42 34.05 5.19
C GLU A 206 -25.22 33.08 4.33
N LEU A 207 -24.58 32.50 3.32
CA LEU A 207 -25.21 31.49 2.46
C LEU A 207 -25.60 30.25 3.25
N THR A 208 -24.71 29.74 4.10
CA THR A 208 -25.01 28.62 5.01
C THR A 208 -26.28 28.89 5.78
N LYS A 209 -26.40 30.06 6.43
CA LYS A 209 -27.61 30.39 7.21
C LYS A 209 -28.86 30.51 6.38
N LYS A 210 -28.80 31.15 5.21
CA LYS A 210 -29.96 31.25 4.31
C LYS A 210 -30.47 29.87 3.92
N LEU A 211 -29.56 28.92 3.64
CA LEU A 211 -29.92 27.55 3.31
C LEU A 211 -30.49 26.81 4.52
N LEU A 212 -29.87 26.93 5.69
CA LEU A 212 -30.38 26.32 6.93
C LEU A 212 -31.77 26.84 7.32
N ASP A 213 -31.99 28.16 7.25
CA ASP A 213 -33.28 28.79 7.52
C ASP A 213 -34.36 28.30 6.54
N ALA A 214 -34.02 28.20 5.24
CA ALA A 214 -34.91 27.66 4.22
C ALA A 214 -35.26 26.17 4.46
N ALA A 215 -34.39 25.41 5.12
CA ALA A 215 -34.64 24.04 5.55
C ALA A 215 -35.42 23.94 6.88
N GLY A 216 -35.73 25.06 7.52
CA GLY A 216 -36.38 25.09 8.83
C GLY A 216 -35.45 24.77 10.00
N VAL A 217 -34.13 24.81 9.79
CA VAL A 217 -33.14 24.66 10.86
C VAL A 217 -32.97 26.02 11.56
N PRO A 218 -33.14 26.10 12.89
CA PRO A 218 -33.07 27.38 13.60
C PRO A 218 -31.66 27.97 13.55
N VAL A 219 -31.54 29.21 13.06
CA VAL A 219 -30.29 29.99 12.99
C VAL A 219 -30.47 31.36 13.64
N PRO A 220 -29.40 32.00 14.15
CA PRO A 220 -29.52 33.37 14.67
C PRO A 220 -29.87 34.33 13.53
N THR A 221 -30.95 35.09 13.72
CA THR A 221 -31.38 36.13 12.79
C THR A 221 -30.38 37.28 12.78
N GLY A 222 -30.01 37.78 11.60
CA GLY A 222 -29.02 38.85 11.46
C GLY A 222 -28.90 39.39 10.05
N ARG A 223 -28.14 40.47 9.89
CA ARG A 223 -27.76 41.04 8.59
C ARG A 223 -26.37 41.67 8.63
N THR A 224 -25.77 41.85 7.45
CA THR A 224 -24.54 42.63 7.29
C THR A 224 -24.78 44.11 7.60
N ALA A 225 -23.75 44.76 8.15
CA ALA A 225 -23.74 46.18 8.44
C ALA A 225 -22.68 46.88 7.59
N GLU A 226 -23.04 47.99 6.95
CA GLU A 226 -22.14 48.74 6.07
C GLU A 226 -21.14 49.61 6.85
N ASP A 227 -21.56 50.12 8.01
CA ASP A 227 -20.75 50.91 8.92
C ASP A 227 -21.17 50.71 10.39
N ALA A 228 -20.46 51.37 11.31
CA ALA A 228 -20.70 51.22 12.75
C ALA A 228 -22.09 51.75 13.18
N GLU A 229 -22.66 52.72 12.46
CA GLU A 229 -24.00 53.25 12.75
C GLU A 229 -25.08 52.33 12.20
N ASP A 230 -24.88 51.76 11.02
CA ASP A 230 -25.74 50.73 10.46
C ASP A 230 -25.70 49.45 11.32
N ALA A 231 -24.56 49.11 11.92
CA ALA A 231 -24.47 48.01 12.88
C ALA A 231 -25.37 48.23 14.11
N TRP A 232 -25.46 49.48 14.60
CA TRP A 232 -26.39 49.81 15.67
C TRP A 232 -27.86 49.76 15.23
N LYS A 233 -28.17 50.20 14.00
CA LYS A 233 -29.52 50.05 13.44
C LYS A 233 -29.92 48.57 13.33
N ALA A 234 -29.02 47.74 12.78
CA ALA A 234 -29.21 46.30 12.71
C ALA A 234 -29.43 45.69 14.10
N ALA A 235 -28.67 46.12 15.12
CA ALA A 235 -28.84 45.65 16.49
C ALA A 235 -30.23 45.96 17.06
N LEU A 236 -30.78 47.13 16.77
CA LEU A 236 -32.13 47.53 17.18
C LEU A 236 -33.23 46.80 16.40
N GLU A 237 -33.02 46.55 15.10
CA GLU A 237 -33.93 45.77 14.25
C GLU A 237 -34.05 44.31 14.71
N ILE A 238 -32.92 43.70 15.08
CA ILE A 238 -32.83 42.31 15.54
C ILE A 238 -33.33 42.15 16.97
N GLY A 239 -33.07 43.15 17.81
CA GLY A 239 -33.33 43.13 19.25
C GLY A 239 -32.10 42.72 20.07
N LEU A 240 -31.86 43.46 21.16
CA LEU A 240 -30.72 43.25 22.06
C LEU A 240 -30.97 42.09 23.04
N PRO A 241 -29.93 41.36 23.48
CA PRO A 241 -28.52 41.51 23.11
C PRO A 241 -28.16 40.95 21.71
N VAL A 242 -27.08 41.48 21.12
CA VAL A 242 -26.56 41.05 19.81
C VAL A 242 -25.09 40.62 19.84
N VAL A 243 -24.65 40.02 18.74
CA VAL A 243 -23.27 39.63 18.43
C VAL A 243 -22.83 40.42 17.20
N VAL A 244 -21.62 40.96 17.24
CA VAL A 244 -20.97 41.58 16.07
C VAL A 244 -19.76 40.74 15.69
N LYS A 245 -19.67 40.33 14.42
CA LYS A 245 -18.59 39.47 13.93
C LYS A 245 -18.28 39.69 12.45
N PRO A 246 -17.04 39.40 12.00
CA PRO A 246 -16.73 39.30 10.57
C PRO A 246 -17.58 38.24 9.85
N LYS A 247 -17.94 38.51 8.60
CA LYS A 247 -18.63 37.56 7.71
C LYS A 247 -17.78 36.29 7.49
N ASP A 248 -16.52 36.48 7.10
CA ASP A 248 -15.57 35.39 6.87
C ASP A 248 -14.44 35.41 7.90
N GLY A 249 -14.36 34.39 8.76
CA GLY A 249 -13.34 34.36 9.82
C GLY A 249 -13.32 33.08 10.64
N ASN A 250 -12.11 32.72 11.08
CA ASN A 250 -11.83 31.49 11.82
C ASN A 250 -11.44 31.78 13.28
N GLN A 251 -11.65 30.79 14.16
CA GLN A 251 -11.19 30.78 15.56
C GLN A 251 -11.77 31.89 16.48
N GLY A 252 -12.82 32.58 16.05
CA GLY A 252 -13.48 33.62 16.85
C GLY A 252 -12.75 34.96 16.88
N LYS A 253 -11.80 35.20 15.97
CA LYS A 253 -11.13 36.51 15.85
C LYS A 253 -12.12 37.58 15.38
N GLY A 254 -12.13 38.73 16.04
CA GLY A 254 -13.05 39.83 15.75
C GLY A 254 -14.50 39.62 16.22
N VAL A 255 -14.79 38.54 16.97
CA VAL A 255 -16.15 38.27 17.46
C VAL A 255 -16.36 38.90 18.83
N THR A 256 -17.37 39.76 18.95
CA THR A 256 -17.82 40.33 20.23
C THR A 256 -19.25 39.91 20.50
N VAL A 257 -19.50 39.34 21.68
CA VAL A 257 -20.79 38.74 22.07
C VAL A 257 -21.45 39.52 23.22
N ASN A 258 -22.76 39.32 23.40
CA ASN A 258 -23.57 39.91 24.47
C ASN A 258 -23.53 41.45 24.51
N ILE A 259 -23.65 42.07 23.34
CA ILE A 259 -23.65 43.52 23.17
C ILE A 259 -25.05 44.05 23.49
N THR A 260 -25.13 45.01 24.41
CA THR A 260 -26.40 45.57 24.91
C THR A 260 -26.50 47.08 24.77
N THR A 261 -25.42 47.76 24.39
CA THR A 261 -25.40 49.22 24.24
C THR A 261 -24.85 49.66 22.90
N ARG A 262 -25.16 50.91 22.53
CA ARG A 262 -24.66 51.55 21.30
C ARG A 262 -23.15 51.66 21.30
N GLU A 263 -22.57 52.08 22.43
CA GLU A 263 -21.12 52.25 22.59
C GLU A 263 -20.39 50.92 22.39
N GLN A 264 -20.93 49.85 23.00
CA GLN A 264 -20.40 48.49 22.81
C GLN A 264 -20.52 48.04 21.35
N THR A 265 -21.63 48.36 20.67
CA THR A 265 -21.83 47.99 19.26
C THR A 265 -20.82 48.67 18.34
N ILE A 266 -20.60 49.97 18.51
CA ILE A 266 -19.63 50.75 17.71
C ILE A 266 -18.21 50.24 17.98
N ALA A 267 -17.85 50.02 19.24
CA ALA A 267 -16.54 49.47 19.60
C ALA A 267 -16.32 48.08 19.00
N ALA A 268 -17.33 47.21 19.09
CA ALA A 268 -17.29 45.87 18.52
C ALA A 268 -17.17 45.87 17.00
N TYR A 269 -17.89 46.76 16.31
CA TYR A 269 -17.79 46.92 14.85
C TYR A 269 -16.38 47.32 14.43
N ASN A 270 -15.80 48.34 15.08
CA ASN A 270 -14.45 48.80 14.77
C ASN A 270 -13.42 47.70 15.05
N ALA A 271 -13.55 46.98 16.18
CA ALA A 271 -12.67 45.86 16.50
C ALA A 271 -12.81 44.71 15.49
N ALA A 272 -14.02 44.41 15.00
CA ALA A 272 -14.23 43.40 13.98
C ALA A 272 -13.64 43.84 12.62
N LYS A 273 -13.75 45.13 12.29
CA LYS A 273 -13.27 45.74 11.05
C LYS A 273 -11.74 45.68 10.89
N GLU A 274 -11.00 45.68 12.00
CA GLU A 274 -9.54 45.45 11.97
C GLU A 274 -9.17 44.08 11.39
N PHE A 275 -10.09 43.12 11.39
CA PHE A 275 -9.86 41.78 10.84
C PHE A 275 -10.38 41.62 9.40
N ARG A 276 -11.54 42.21 9.06
CA ARG A 276 -12.22 42.08 7.76
C ARG A 276 -13.15 43.26 7.49
N ASP A 277 -13.41 43.55 6.21
CA ASP A 277 -14.30 44.64 5.81
C ASP A 277 -15.80 44.31 5.94
N ASP A 278 -16.19 43.05 5.71
CA ASP A 278 -17.59 42.62 5.79
C ASP A 278 -17.96 42.19 7.22
N ILE A 279 -18.79 42.99 7.90
CA ILE A 279 -19.20 42.78 9.29
C ILE A 279 -20.70 42.46 9.36
N MET A 280 -21.06 41.56 10.26
CA MET A 280 -22.42 41.08 10.46
C MET A 280 -22.87 41.27 11.91
N VAL A 281 -24.14 41.65 12.08
CA VAL A 281 -24.82 41.78 13.37
C VAL A 281 -25.90 40.71 13.49
N GLU A 282 -25.89 39.96 14.58
CA GLU A 282 -26.79 38.82 14.79
C GLU A 282 -27.38 38.79 16.19
N ARG A 283 -28.52 38.13 16.33
CA ARG A 283 -29.10 37.87 17.65
C ARG A 283 -28.12 37.07 18.52
N PHE A 284 -27.94 37.50 19.77
CA PHE A 284 -27.18 36.73 20.74
C PHE A 284 -28.00 35.52 21.21
N LEU A 285 -27.43 34.33 21.06
CA LEU A 285 -27.98 33.09 21.60
C LEU A 285 -27.34 32.83 22.96
N ALA A 286 -28.17 32.66 23.99
CA ALA A 286 -27.71 32.27 25.32
C ALA A 286 -27.56 30.75 25.42
N GLY A 287 -26.75 30.29 26.38
CA GLY A 287 -26.59 28.87 26.68
C GLY A 287 -25.15 28.37 26.50
N HIS A 288 -25.04 27.07 26.25
CA HIS A 288 -23.78 26.35 26.08
C HIS A 288 -23.47 26.10 24.61
N ASP A 289 -22.17 25.97 24.31
CA ASP A 289 -21.65 25.64 22.99
C ASP A 289 -21.56 24.11 22.84
N PHE A 290 -22.27 23.57 21.86
CA PHE A 290 -22.24 22.15 21.51
C PHE A 290 -21.71 21.93 20.09
N ARG A 291 -20.77 21.00 19.96
CA ARG A 291 -20.31 20.45 18.69
C ARG A 291 -21.05 19.15 18.44
N LEU A 292 -21.90 19.11 17.42
CA LEU A 292 -22.60 17.92 16.94
C LEU A 292 -21.88 17.41 15.69
N LEU A 293 -21.48 16.14 15.68
CA LEU A 293 -20.78 15.52 14.55
C LEU A 293 -21.72 14.60 13.79
N VAL A 294 -22.02 14.97 12.56
CA VAL A 294 -22.83 14.19 11.62
C VAL A 294 -21.91 13.48 10.65
N ILE A 295 -22.15 12.18 10.44
CA ILE A 295 -21.44 11.35 9.45
C ILE A 295 -22.50 10.55 8.67
N GLY A 296 -22.47 10.69 7.35
CA GLY A 296 -23.54 10.25 6.47
C GLY A 296 -24.87 10.90 6.88
N ASN A 297 -25.87 10.08 7.19
CA ASN A 297 -27.20 10.53 7.59
C ASN A 297 -27.48 10.34 9.09
N LYS A 298 -26.44 10.41 9.94
CA LYS A 298 -26.58 10.15 11.38
C LYS A 298 -25.73 11.10 12.21
N LEU A 299 -26.30 11.57 13.33
CA LEU A 299 -25.52 12.16 14.41
C LEU A 299 -24.73 11.03 15.10
N VAL A 300 -23.40 11.09 15.03
CA VAL A 300 -22.51 10.04 15.58
C VAL A 300 -21.94 10.44 16.94
N ALA A 301 -21.73 11.74 17.17
CA ALA A 301 -21.22 12.24 18.43
C ALA A 301 -21.68 13.66 18.72
N ALA A 302 -21.71 14.02 20.00
CA ALA A 302 -21.97 15.38 20.47
C ALA A 302 -21.05 15.70 21.65
N ALA A 303 -20.50 16.91 21.67
CA ALA A 303 -19.64 17.36 22.74
C ALA A 303 -20.02 18.78 23.17
N ARG A 304 -20.20 19.00 24.48
CA ARG A 304 -20.25 20.35 25.06
C ARG A 304 -18.83 20.89 25.16
N ARG A 305 -18.59 22.07 24.59
CA ARG A 305 -17.30 22.75 24.63
C ARG A 305 -17.31 23.79 25.74
N ASP A 306 -16.29 23.74 26.56
CA ASP A 306 -16.07 24.67 27.66
C ASP A 306 -14.77 25.47 27.40
N PRO A 307 -14.78 26.79 27.58
CA PRO A 307 -13.58 27.60 27.44
C PRO A 307 -12.48 27.18 28.43
N PRO A 308 -11.20 27.43 28.10
CA PRO A 308 -10.09 27.15 29.00
C PRO A 308 -10.32 27.86 30.33
N HIS A 309 -10.34 27.09 31.41
CA HIS A 309 -10.60 27.59 32.75
C HIS A 309 -9.84 26.78 33.78
N VAL A 310 -9.65 27.38 34.94
CA VAL A 310 -9.23 26.70 36.17
C VAL A 310 -10.26 26.93 37.26
N VAL A 311 -10.30 26.05 38.25
CA VAL A 311 -11.19 26.16 39.40
C VAL A 311 -10.34 26.51 40.62
N GLY A 312 -10.69 27.59 41.31
CA GLY A 312 -10.03 27.98 42.55
C GLY A 312 -10.12 26.90 43.61
N ASP A 313 -9.02 26.64 44.29
CA ASP A 313 -8.93 25.76 45.45
C ASP A 313 -8.63 26.52 46.73
N GLY A 314 -8.59 27.86 46.67
CA GLY A 314 -8.29 28.74 47.80
C GLY A 314 -6.83 28.69 48.28
N VAL A 315 -5.94 27.95 47.60
CA VAL A 315 -4.53 27.78 47.98
C VAL A 315 -3.60 28.24 46.87
N HIS A 316 -3.82 27.80 45.64
CA HIS A 316 -2.93 28.08 44.52
C HIS A 316 -3.36 29.35 43.75
N SER A 317 -2.38 30.08 43.24
CA SER A 317 -2.60 31.18 42.30
C SER A 317 -3.16 30.67 40.97
N VAL A 318 -3.78 31.56 40.17
CA VAL A 318 -4.25 31.19 38.82
C VAL A 318 -3.14 30.59 37.97
N ARG A 319 -1.91 31.12 38.05
CA ARG A 319 -0.75 30.60 37.31
C ARG A 319 -0.40 29.17 37.74
N GLU A 320 -0.32 28.92 39.04
CA GLU A 320 -0.02 27.58 39.56
C GLU A 320 -1.13 26.58 39.21
N LEU A 321 -2.39 26.98 39.28
CA LEU A 321 -3.52 26.15 38.84
C LEU A 321 -3.42 25.77 37.36
N VAL A 322 -2.98 26.71 36.50
CA VAL A 322 -2.74 26.43 35.08
C VAL A 322 -1.60 25.43 34.90
N ASP A 323 -0.50 25.58 35.64
CA ASP A 323 0.63 24.66 35.60
C ASP A 323 0.24 23.25 36.06
N ILE A 324 -0.57 23.14 37.12
CA ILE A 324 -1.13 21.86 37.59
C ILE A 324 -2.01 21.21 36.51
N VAL A 325 -2.91 21.97 35.89
CA VAL A 325 -3.75 21.44 34.81
C VAL A 325 -2.91 21.03 33.59
N ASN A 326 -1.86 21.78 33.27
CA ASN A 326 -0.94 21.49 32.17
C ASN A 326 0.06 20.36 32.45
N ALA A 327 0.17 19.89 33.69
CA ALA A 327 0.96 18.72 34.07
C ALA A 327 0.30 17.39 33.67
N ASP A 328 -0.98 17.41 33.24
CA ASP A 328 -1.64 16.24 32.64
C ASP A 328 -0.84 15.76 31.40
N PRO A 329 -0.35 14.51 31.37
CA PRO A 329 0.45 13.99 30.26
C PRO A 329 -0.32 13.96 28.94
N ARG A 330 -1.65 14.04 28.97
CA ARG A 330 -2.49 14.15 27.76
C ARG A 330 -2.40 15.53 27.11
N ARG A 331 -1.87 16.55 27.80
CA ARG A 331 -1.74 17.92 27.29
C ARG A 331 -0.36 18.19 26.68
N GLY A 332 -0.29 18.32 25.36
CA GLY A 332 0.92 18.72 24.64
C GLY A 332 0.89 20.18 24.14
N THR A 333 2.01 20.62 23.58
CA THR A 333 2.19 21.95 22.96
C THR A 333 1.63 22.02 21.53
N GLY A 334 1.54 20.87 20.85
CA GLY A 334 1.04 20.73 19.48
C GLY A 334 -0.32 20.00 19.37
N HIS A 335 -0.57 19.43 18.19
CA HIS A 335 -1.81 18.72 17.86
C HIS A 335 -1.70 17.18 17.93
N GLY A 336 -0.50 16.64 18.20
CA GLY A 336 -0.24 15.19 18.29
C GLY A 336 -0.82 14.51 19.55
N THR A 337 -1.11 15.28 20.60
CA THR A 337 -1.67 14.79 21.87
C THR A 337 -3.18 15.01 21.98
N ALA A 338 -3.82 14.28 22.91
CA ALA A 338 -5.28 14.27 23.09
C ALA A 338 -5.84 15.65 23.53
N LEU A 339 -5.09 16.40 24.34
CA LEU A 339 -5.44 17.73 24.83
C LEU A 339 -4.32 18.72 24.50
N THR A 340 -4.65 20.01 24.46
CA THR A 340 -3.64 21.07 24.29
C THR A 340 -3.41 21.78 25.62
N LYS A 341 -2.16 22.15 25.89
CA LYS A 341 -1.84 22.97 27.08
C LYS A 341 -2.56 24.31 27.02
N ILE A 342 -3.07 24.75 28.16
CA ILE A 342 -3.64 26.08 28.34
C ILE A 342 -2.50 27.08 28.20
N ARG A 343 -2.62 28.00 27.23
CA ARG A 343 -1.65 29.07 27.02
C ARG A 343 -1.96 30.23 27.98
N PHE A 344 -0.97 30.57 28.79
CA PHE A 344 -1.04 31.69 29.72
C PHE A 344 -0.31 32.91 29.12
N ASP A 345 -0.94 33.55 28.14
CA ASP A 345 -0.41 34.68 27.36
C ASP A 345 -1.18 35.99 27.68
N ASP A 346 -0.83 37.08 26.99
CA ASP A 346 -1.44 38.41 27.21
C ASP A 346 -2.97 38.41 27.07
N ILE A 347 -3.52 37.52 26.22
CA ILE A 347 -4.97 37.34 26.07
C ILE A 347 -5.58 36.79 27.37
N ALA A 348 -4.93 35.79 27.97
CA ALA A 348 -5.36 35.23 29.25
C ALA A 348 -5.27 36.27 30.37
N LEU A 349 -4.19 37.07 30.40
CA LEU A 349 -4.02 38.15 31.38
C LEU A 349 -5.10 39.23 31.26
N ALA A 350 -5.39 39.69 30.03
CA ALA A 350 -6.45 40.66 29.79
C ALA A 350 -7.83 40.13 30.23
N ARG A 351 -8.08 38.83 30.05
CA ARG A 351 -9.33 38.20 30.48
C ARG A 351 -9.44 38.07 32.00
N LEU A 352 -8.35 37.83 32.70
CA LEU A 352 -8.31 37.82 34.16
C LEU A 352 -8.64 39.21 34.73
N ALA A 353 -8.08 40.27 34.13
CA ALA A 353 -8.33 41.65 34.57
C ALA A 353 -9.82 42.01 34.51
N LEU A 354 -10.54 41.56 33.46
CA LEU A 354 -12.00 41.74 33.35
C LEU A 354 -12.80 41.01 34.43
N GLN A 355 -12.23 39.99 35.06
CA GLN A 355 -12.82 39.25 36.19
C GLN A 355 -12.33 39.79 37.55
N GLY A 356 -11.57 40.88 37.56
CA GLY A 356 -10.97 41.45 38.78
C GLY A 356 -9.86 40.59 39.38
N LEU A 357 -9.22 39.73 38.57
CA LEU A 357 -8.15 38.82 38.99
C LEU A 357 -6.82 39.18 38.29
N ALA A 358 -5.71 38.91 38.96
CA ALA A 358 -4.37 38.92 38.41
C ALA A 358 -3.80 37.48 38.36
N ALA A 359 -2.65 37.29 37.69
CA ALA A 359 -2.05 35.96 37.51
C ALA A 359 -1.66 35.28 38.83
N ASP A 360 -1.29 36.08 39.82
CA ASP A 360 -0.89 35.71 41.18
C ASP A 360 -2.06 35.74 42.19
N SER A 361 -3.27 36.09 41.75
CA SER A 361 -4.45 36.00 42.60
C SER A 361 -4.77 34.55 42.94
N VAL A 362 -5.13 34.28 44.19
CA VAL A 362 -5.60 32.97 44.67
C VAL A 362 -7.13 32.97 44.64
N PRO A 363 -7.78 32.29 43.68
CA PRO A 363 -9.23 32.31 43.59
C PRO A 363 -9.86 31.47 44.71
N PRO A 364 -10.92 31.96 45.38
CA PRO A 364 -11.73 31.20 46.33
C PRO A 364 -12.11 29.79 45.83
N ILE A 365 -12.27 28.86 46.78
CA ILE A 365 -12.72 27.49 46.52
C ILE A 365 -13.98 27.50 45.65
N GLY A 366 -13.92 26.79 44.52
CA GLY A 366 -15.05 26.61 43.60
C GLY A 366 -15.25 27.77 42.61
N GLN A 367 -14.49 28.87 42.71
CA GLN A 367 -14.58 29.96 41.72
C GLN A 367 -14.01 29.50 40.38
N ARG A 368 -14.84 29.50 39.33
CA ARG A 368 -14.42 29.24 37.96
C ARG A 368 -13.73 30.47 37.37
N VAL A 369 -12.46 30.35 37.01
CA VAL A 369 -11.66 31.42 36.40
C VAL A 369 -11.48 31.10 34.92
N VAL A 370 -12.14 31.88 34.07
CA VAL A 370 -12.13 31.67 32.61
C VAL A 370 -10.96 32.43 31.98
N LEU A 371 -10.13 31.75 31.20
CA LEU A 371 -8.92 32.34 30.62
C LEU A 371 -9.16 32.88 29.20
N ARG A 372 -10.17 32.39 28.48
CA ARG A 372 -10.57 32.88 27.14
C ARG A 372 -12.07 32.72 26.92
N ASN A 373 -12.64 33.49 25.99
CA ASN A 373 -14.06 33.37 25.63
C ASN A 373 -14.35 32.22 24.64
N ASN A 374 -13.38 31.84 23.80
CA ASN A 374 -13.59 30.80 22.81
C ASN A 374 -13.40 29.40 23.39
N ALA A 375 -14.35 28.50 23.15
CA ALA A 375 -14.34 27.12 23.63
C ALA A 375 -13.50 26.17 22.75
N ASN A 376 -12.37 26.66 22.23
CA ASN A 376 -11.52 25.91 21.32
C ASN A 376 -10.56 24.98 22.08
N LEU A 377 -10.48 23.71 21.66
CA LEU A 377 -9.49 22.79 22.24
C LEU A 377 -8.05 23.24 21.97
N SER A 378 -7.78 23.92 20.85
CA SER A 378 -6.45 24.41 20.49
C SER A 378 -5.92 25.51 21.42
N THR A 379 -6.78 26.15 22.21
CA THR A 379 -6.41 27.14 23.22
C THR A 379 -6.44 26.58 24.65
N GLY A 380 -6.60 25.27 24.78
CA GLY A 380 -6.65 24.56 26.06
C GLY A 380 -8.05 24.36 26.63
N GLY A 381 -9.10 24.67 25.87
CA GLY A 381 -10.49 24.38 26.22
C GLY A 381 -10.75 22.87 26.44
N SER A 382 -11.84 22.57 27.12
CA SER A 382 -12.25 21.20 27.47
C SER A 382 -13.51 20.80 26.70
N ALA A 383 -13.66 19.50 26.44
CA ALA A 383 -14.85 18.94 25.81
C ALA A 383 -15.47 17.85 26.69
N SER A 384 -16.78 17.90 26.88
CA SER A 384 -17.54 16.87 27.58
C SER A 384 -18.42 16.14 26.58
N ASP A 385 -18.29 14.82 26.46
CA ASP A 385 -19.18 14.01 25.63
C ASP A 385 -20.60 14.01 26.20
N VAL A 386 -21.58 14.33 25.34
CA VAL A 386 -23.01 14.40 25.66
C VAL A 386 -23.86 13.65 24.63
N THR A 387 -23.23 12.77 23.85
CA THR A 387 -23.86 12.10 22.69
C THR A 387 -25.13 11.36 23.06
N ASP A 388 -25.14 10.63 24.18
CA ASP A 388 -26.29 9.81 24.59
C ASP A 388 -27.44 10.66 25.19
N ASP A 389 -27.18 11.93 25.50
CA ASP A 389 -28.14 12.88 26.06
C ASP A 389 -28.84 13.72 24.98
N VAL A 390 -28.46 13.59 23.71
CA VAL A 390 -29.02 14.43 22.63
C VAL A 390 -30.46 14.03 22.33
N HIS A 391 -31.37 15.00 22.42
CA HIS A 391 -32.76 14.84 22.04
C HIS A 391 -32.89 14.46 20.55
N PRO A 392 -33.77 13.52 20.17
CA PRO A 392 -33.91 13.09 18.78
C PRO A 392 -34.16 14.22 17.77
N GLU A 393 -34.91 15.26 18.15
CA GLU A 393 -35.15 16.42 17.28
C GLU A 393 -33.90 17.29 17.10
N VAL A 394 -33.05 17.43 18.13
CA VAL A 394 -31.75 18.12 18.00
C VAL A 394 -30.86 17.37 17.03
N ALA A 395 -30.83 16.03 17.13
CA ALA A 395 -30.10 15.18 16.21
C ALA A 395 -30.63 15.28 14.77
N ALA A 396 -31.96 15.31 14.59
CA ALA A 396 -32.59 15.49 13.28
C ALA A 396 -32.20 16.83 12.64
N ARG A 397 -32.25 17.93 13.39
CA ARG A 397 -31.83 19.26 12.91
C ARG A 397 -30.37 19.31 12.50
N ALA A 398 -29.48 18.62 13.23
CA ALA A 398 -28.08 18.52 12.84
C ALA A 398 -27.91 17.75 11.51
N VAL A 399 -28.66 16.65 11.32
CA VAL A 399 -28.62 15.87 10.07
C VAL A 399 -29.20 16.66 8.89
N GLU A 400 -30.32 17.35 9.08
CA GLU A 400 -30.91 18.23 8.06
C GLU A 400 -29.95 19.35 7.67
N ALA A 401 -29.25 19.94 8.65
CA ALA A 401 -28.23 20.94 8.39
C ALA A 401 -27.10 20.37 7.50
N ALA A 402 -26.62 19.16 7.78
CA ALA A 402 -25.60 18.49 6.96
C ALA A 402 -26.09 18.25 5.52
N GLN A 403 -27.31 17.74 5.38
CA GLN A 403 -27.93 17.43 4.09
C GLN A 403 -28.18 18.68 3.24
N MET A 404 -28.63 19.77 3.88
CA MET A 404 -28.94 21.03 3.19
C MET A 404 -27.67 21.67 2.58
N ILE A 405 -26.53 21.52 3.25
CA ILE A 405 -25.24 21.99 2.75
C ILE A 405 -24.61 20.98 1.77
N GLY A 406 -24.95 19.70 1.88
CA GLY A 406 -24.41 18.62 1.05
C GLY A 406 -23.09 18.07 1.57
N LEU A 407 -22.92 18.01 2.89
CA LEU A 407 -21.71 17.48 3.55
C LEU A 407 -21.96 16.08 4.10
N ASP A 408 -21.08 15.14 3.74
CA ASP A 408 -21.15 13.78 4.27
C ASP A 408 -20.55 13.65 5.68
N ILE A 409 -19.59 14.52 6.03
CA ILE A 409 -19.06 14.65 7.38
C ILE A 409 -19.11 16.12 7.71
N CYS A 410 -19.77 16.49 8.81
CA CYS A 410 -19.74 17.86 9.25
C CYS A 410 -19.83 18.02 10.77
N GLY A 411 -19.21 19.09 11.25
CA GLY A 411 -19.39 19.57 12.62
C GLY A 411 -20.42 20.70 12.62
N VAL A 412 -21.56 20.47 13.26
CA VAL A 412 -22.62 21.46 13.45
C VAL A 412 -22.45 22.08 14.83
N ASP A 413 -22.22 23.39 14.87
CA ASP A 413 -22.10 24.15 16.12
C ASP A 413 -23.45 24.71 16.52
N VAL A 414 -23.94 24.27 17.67
CA VAL A 414 -25.24 24.66 18.24
C VAL A 414 -25.03 25.40 19.55
N VAL A 415 -25.71 26.53 19.70
CA VAL A 415 -25.80 27.24 20.97
C VAL A 415 -27.22 27.10 21.51
N CYS A 416 -27.33 26.50 22.69
CA CYS A 416 -28.60 26.31 23.40
C CYS A 416 -28.36 26.02 24.89
N ASP A 417 -29.40 26.10 25.73
CA ASP A 417 -29.26 25.81 27.16
C ASP A 417 -28.96 24.32 27.43
N SER A 418 -29.54 23.41 26.65
CA SER A 418 -29.36 21.97 26.80
C SER A 418 -29.72 21.20 25.54
N VAL A 419 -28.95 20.14 25.23
CA VAL A 419 -29.27 19.19 24.16
C VAL A 419 -30.41 18.22 24.51
N LEU A 420 -30.93 18.25 25.75
CA LEU A 420 -32.01 17.36 26.22
C LEU A 420 -33.41 17.74 25.72
N ARG A 421 -33.56 18.92 25.12
CA ARG A 421 -34.84 19.45 24.60
C ARG A 421 -34.65 20.00 23.18
N PRO A 422 -35.72 20.12 22.38
CA PRO A 422 -35.66 20.73 21.04
C PRO A 422 -34.99 22.12 21.06
N ILE A 423 -34.32 22.49 19.96
CA ILE A 423 -33.52 23.74 19.88
C ILE A 423 -34.46 24.97 19.92
N GLU A 424 -35.58 24.86 19.23
CA GLU A 424 -36.58 25.90 19.02
C GLU A 424 -37.28 26.30 20.35
N GLU A 425 -37.51 25.33 21.25
CA GLU A 425 -38.17 25.58 22.55
C GLU A 425 -37.34 26.44 23.52
N GLN A 426 -36.03 26.52 23.29
CA GLN A 426 -35.07 27.17 24.17
C GLN A 426 -34.40 28.40 23.53
N ASN A 427 -34.94 28.91 22.41
CA ASN A 427 -34.33 29.99 21.63
C ASN A 427 -32.87 29.70 21.26
N GLY A 428 -32.51 28.43 21.05
CA GLY A 428 -31.20 28.03 20.57
C GLY A 428 -31.10 28.14 19.05
N GLY A 429 -29.93 27.82 18.50
CA GLY A 429 -29.75 27.77 17.05
C GLY A 429 -28.39 27.22 16.61
N VAL A 430 -28.34 26.81 15.34
CA VAL A 430 -27.11 26.45 14.63
C VAL A 430 -26.37 27.72 14.26
N VAL A 431 -25.14 27.86 14.75
CA VAL A 431 -24.29 29.05 14.55
C VAL A 431 -23.35 28.87 13.37
N GLU A 432 -22.88 27.64 13.14
CA GLU A 432 -21.90 27.31 12.11
C GLU A 432 -22.00 25.82 11.70
N VAL A 433 -21.68 25.51 10.45
CA VAL A 433 -21.51 24.14 9.93
C VAL A 433 -20.14 24.05 9.30
N ASN A 434 -19.35 23.04 9.69
CA ASN A 434 -17.95 22.90 9.29
C ASN A 434 -17.75 21.62 8.46
N ALA A 435 -17.19 21.75 7.25
CA ALA A 435 -16.92 20.63 6.35
C ALA A 435 -15.76 19.71 6.81
N ALA A 436 -14.77 20.27 7.52
CA ALA A 436 -13.59 19.54 8.01
C ALA A 436 -13.53 19.55 9.55
N PRO A 437 -14.43 18.85 10.26
CA PRO A 437 -14.50 18.94 11.71
C PRO A 437 -13.29 18.29 12.38
N GLY A 438 -12.76 18.95 13.41
CA GLY A 438 -11.77 18.34 14.29
C GLY A 438 -12.37 17.19 15.10
N LEU A 439 -11.89 15.96 14.88
CA LEU A 439 -12.46 14.75 15.49
C LEU A 439 -11.98 14.51 16.93
N ARG A 440 -10.86 15.13 17.32
CA ARG A 440 -10.18 14.90 18.60
C ARG A 440 -11.10 15.02 19.82
N MET A 441 -12.00 15.99 19.82
CA MET A 441 -12.92 16.22 20.95
C MET A 441 -13.94 15.10 21.15
N HIS A 442 -14.25 14.35 20.09
CA HIS A 442 -15.15 13.20 20.15
C HIS A 442 -14.39 11.88 20.38
N LEU A 443 -13.16 11.79 19.87
CA LEU A 443 -12.29 10.61 20.07
C LEU A 443 -11.82 10.50 21.53
N SER A 444 -11.33 11.60 22.10
CA SER A 444 -10.75 11.67 23.44
C SER A 444 -11.24 12.92 24.17
N PRO A 445 -12.52 12.96 24.59
CA PRO A 445 -13.06 14.10 25.32
C PRO A 445 -12.35 14.27 26.67
N SER A 446 -12.39 15.49 27.22
CA SER A 446 -11.87 15.77 28.56
C SER A 446 -12.68 15.04 29.64
N TYR A 447 -13.99 14.93 29.42
CA TYR A 447 -14.95 14.24 30.29
C TYR A 447 -15.93 13.40 29.45
N GLY A 448 -16.33 12.24 29.96
CA GLY A 448 -17.25 11.33 29.26
C GLY A 448 -16.52 10.30 28.39
N LYS A 449 -17.25 9.70 27.44
CA LYS A 449 -16.79 8.53 26.67
C LYS A 449 -16.31 8.94 25.27
N GLY A 450 -15.15 8.43 24.85
CA GLY A 450 -14.70 8.53 23.47
C GLY A 450 -15.63 7.78 22.50
N ARG A 451 -15.89 8.37 21.34
CA ARG A 451 -16.80 7.83 20.31
C ARG A 451 -16.00 7.22 19.14
N PRO A 452 -16.45 6.10 18.55
CA PRO A 452 -15.73 5.39 17.50
C PRO A 452 -15.89 6.07 16.13
N ILE A 453 -15.40 7.30 16.01
CA ILE A 453 -15.62 8.15 14.84
C ILE A 453 -15.00 7.55 13.58
N GLY A 454 -13.77 7.02 13.67
CA GLY A 454 -13.10 6.36 12.55
C GLY A 454 -13.92 5.20 11.97
N GLU A 455 -14.56 4.40 12.83
CA GLU A 455 -15.44 3.31 12.41
C GLU A 455 -16.66 3.82 11.66
N ALA A 456 -17.29 4.90 12.15
CA ALA A 456 -18.44 5.50 11.48
C ALA A 456 -18.09 6.03 10.08
N ILE A 457 -16.91 6.64 9.91
CA ILE A 457 -16.43 7.12 8.61
C ILE A 457 -16.18 5.94 7.68
N ILE A 458 -15.42 4.93 8.11
CA ILE A 458 -15.13 3.75 7.28
C ILE A 458 -16.39 2.98 6.91
N ASN A 459 -17.37 2.86 7.82
CA ASN A 459 -18.65 2.23 7.54
C ASN A 459 -19.50 3.00 6.52
N THR A 460 -19.33 4.32 6.47
CA THR A 460 -19.98 5.17 5.46
C THR A 460 -19.29 5.04 4.10
N MET A 461 -17.96 4.93 4.07
CA MET A 461 -17.18 4.77 2.83
C MET A 461 -17.34 3.37 2.22
N PHE A 462 -17.39 2.34 3.06
CA PHE A 462 -17.40 0.93 2.66
C PHE A 462 -18.57 0.21 3.35
N PRO A 463 -19.61 -0.19 2.61
CA PRO A 463 -20.70 -1.01 3.14
C PRO A 463 -20.22 -2.31 3.78
N GLU A 464 -21.09 -2.97 4.53
CA GLU A 464 -20.79 -4.27 5.13
C GLU A 464 -20.41 -5.31 4.05
N GLY A 465 -19.32 -6.04 4.28
CA GLY A 465 -18.77 -7.00 3.32
C GLY A 465 -17.87 -6.41 2.23
N ASP A 466 -17.84 -5.08 2.06
CA ASP A 466 -16.86 -4.44 1.18
C ASP A 466 -15.54 -4.19 1.93
N ASP A 467 -14.46 -4.75 1.38
CA ASP A 467 -13.11 -4.64 1.92
C ASP A 467 -12.22 -3.70 1.08
N GLY A 468 -12.82 -3.01 0.10
CA GLY A 468 -12.14 -2.08 -0.78
C GLY A 468 -11.23 -2.73 -1.81
N ARG A 469 -11.22 -4.06 -1.97
CA ARG A 469 -10.34 -4.75 -2.92
C ARG A 469 -11.02 -5.10 -4.23
N ILE A 470 -10.27 -4.88 -5.31
CA ILE A 470 -10.47 -5.56 -6.59
C ILE A 470 -9.83 -6.96 -6.55
N PRO A 471 -10.28 -7.92 -7.37
CA PRO A 471 -9.60 -9.20 -7.52
C PRO A 471 -8.17 -9.00 -8.04
N VAL A 472 -7.20 -9.44 -7.23
CA VAL A 472 -5.78 -9.50 -7.60
C VAL A 472 -5.41 -10.95 -7.92
N ILE A 473 -4.81 -11.16 -9.08
CA ILE A 473 -4.24 -12.42 -9.54
C ILE A 473 -2.73 -12.24 -9.67
N ALA A 474 -1.95 -12.98 -8.91
CA ALA A 474 -0.50 -12.92 -8.94
C ALA A 474 0.08 -14.18 -9.58
N VAL A 475 1.03 -14.02 -10.49
CA VAL A 475 1.68 -15.13 -11.20
C VAL A 475 3.18 -15.08 -10.94
N THR A 476 3.73 -16.20 -10.49
CA THR A 476 5.18 -16.41 -10.42
C THR A 476 5.57 -17.77 -10.98
N GLY A 477 6.87 -17.94 -11.17
CA GLY A 477 7.49 -19.16 -11.66
C GLY A 477 8.82 -18.87 -12.34
N THR A 478 9.52 -19.88 -12.80
CA THR A 478 10.74 -19.71 -13.59
C THR A 478 10.35 -19.37 -15.03
N ASN A 479 9.57 -20.23 -15.67
CA ASN A 479 9.12 -20.07 -17.05
C ASN A 479 7.59 -19.91 -17.15
N GLY A 480 7.10 -19.34 -18.26
CA GLY A 480 5.66 -19.24 -18.55
C GLY A 480 4.88 -18.12 -17.85
N LYS A 481 5.54 -17.32 -16.99
CA LYS A 481 4.92 -16.22 -16.24
C LYS A 481 4.20 -15.22 -17.14
N THR A 482 4.94 -14.58 -18.05
CA THR A 482 4.45 -13.50 -18.91
C THR A 482 3.27 -13.95 -19.77
N THR A 483 3.36 -15.14 -20.35
CA THR A 483 2.28 -15.73 -21.15
C THR A 483 1.04 -16.02 -20.30
N THR A 484 1.23 -16.61 -19.11
CA THR A 484 0.13 -16.89 -18.19
C THR A 484 -0.55 -15.60 -17.72
N VAL A 485 0.22 -14.56 -17.44
CA VAL A 485 -0.30 -13.23 -17.06
C VAL A 485 -1.11 -12.60 -18.19
N ARG A 486 -0.55 -12.55 -19.40
CA ARG A 486 -1.21 -11.97 -20.58
C ARG A 486 -2.49 -12.72 -20.94
N LEU A 487 -2.43 -14.06 -20.96
CA LEU A 487 -3.61 -14.88 -21.20
C LEU A 487 -4.66 -14.69 -20.09
N THR A 488 -4.27 -14.73 -18.81
CA THR A 488 -5.22 -14.52 -17.70
C THR A 488 -5.86 -13.14 -17.76
N ALA A 489 -5.09 -12.08 -18.04
CA ALA A 489 -5.62 -10.73 -18.20
C ALA A 489 -6.64 -10.65 -19.35
N HIS A 490 -6.35 -11.30 -20.48
CA HIS A 490 -7.26 -11.40 -21.62
C HIS A 490 -8.56 -12.14 -21.27
N LEU A 491 -8.47 -13.27 -20.57
CA LEU A 491 -9.64 -14.04 -20.11
C LEU A 491 -10.51 -13.24 -19.14
N VAL A 492 -9.89 -12.49 -18.22
CA VAL A 492 -10.61 -11.63 -17.28
C VAL A 492 -11.24 -10.45 -18.01
N ALA A 493 -10.54 -9.81 -18.95
CA ALA A 493 -11.08 -8.71 -19.75
C ALA A 493 -12.28 -9.15 -20.61
N ALA A 494 -12.31 -10.40 -21.08
CA ALA A 494 -13.43 -10.98 -21.83
C ALA A 494 -14.76 -11.06 -21.03
N SER A 495 -14.71 -10.81 -19.71
CA SER A 495 -15.89 -10.65 -18.85
C SER A 495 -16.41 -9.21 -18.74
N GLY A 496 -15.77 -8.25 -19.41
CA GLY A 496 -16.15 -6.84 -19.41
C GLY A 496 -15.47 -5.99 -18.33
N LEU A 497 -14.54 -6.57 -17.56
CA LEU A 497 -13.79 -5.85 -16.53
C LEU A 497 -12.61 -5.08 -17.14
N ARG A 498 -12.34 -3.88 -16.61
CA ARG A 498 -11.14 -3.11 -16.98
C ARG A 498 -9.94 -3.71 -16.24
N VAL A 499 -9.04 -4.37 -16.96
CA VAL A 499 -7.92 -5.10 -16.35
C VAL A 499 -6.66 -4.25 -16.33
N GLY A 500 -6.02 -4.22 -15.17
CA GLY A 500 -4.65 -3.73 -15.01
C GLY A 500 -3.66 -4.89 -14.98
N MET A 501 -2.56 -4.79 -15.71
CA MET A 501 -1.59 -5.86 -15.86
C MET A 501 -0.16 -5.34 -15.70
N THR A 502 0.69 -6.12 -15.04
CA THR A 502 2.14 -5.89 -15.02
C THR A 502 2.88 -7.11 -15.52
N ASN A 503 3.89 -6.91 -16.34
CA ASN A 503 4.69 -7.97 -16.95
C ASN A 503 6.14 -7.51 -17.17
N THR A 504 6.96 -8.36 -17.80
CA THR A 504 8.38 -8.06 -18.07
C THR A 504 8.59 -6.90 -19.07
N ASP A 505 7.57 -6.51 -19.84
CA ASP A 505 7.68 -5.50 -20.89
C ASP A 505 6.90 -4.19 -20.61
N GLY A 506 6.03 -4.15 -19.61
CA GLY A 506 5.40 -2.91 -19.20
C GLY A 506 4.26 -2.99 -18.18
N VAL A 507 3.55 -1.88 -18.08
CA VAL A 507 2.29 -1.76 -17.35
C VAL A 507 1.19 -1.44 -18.32
N TYR A 508 0.09 -2.19 -18.24
CA TYR A 508 -1.08 -2.02 -19.09
C TYR A 508 -2.31 -1.76 -18.24
N VAL A 509 -3.13 -0.78 -18.65
CA VAL A 509 -4.43 -0.50 -18.04
C VAL A 509 -5.46 -0.45 -19.14
N ASN A 510 -6.45 -1.34 -19.06
CA ASN A 510 -7.53 -1.45 -20.03
C ASN A 510 -7.03 -1.52 -21.48
N GLY A 511 -6.02 -2.37 -21.72
CA GLY A 511 -5.40 -2.57 -23.04
C GLY A 511 -4.37 -1.52 -23.46
N ARG A 512 -4.24 -0.39 -22.74
CA ARG A 512 -3.26 0.66 -23.04
C ARG A 512 -1.99 0.50 -22.22
N GLN A 513 -0.83 0.48 -22.87
CA GLN A 513 0.45 0.53 -22.17
C GLN A 513 0.68 1.94 -21.59
N ILE A 514 1.00 2.02 -20.30
CA ILE A 514 1.22 3.27 -19.57
C ILE A 514 2.65 3.42 -19.04
N ASP A 515 3.42 2.32 -19.04
CA ASP A 515 4.84 2.27 -18.65
C ASP A 515 5.50 1.12 -19.42
N SER A 516 6.80 1.23 -19.69
CA SER A 516 7.58 0.26 -20.47
C SER A 516 8.82 -0.24 -19.72
N GLY A 517 9.36 -1.39 -20.15
CA GLY A 517 10.49 -2.06 -19.50
C GLY A 517 10.05 -3.04 -18.41
N ASP A 518 11.01 -3.56 -17.64
CA ASP A 518 10.72 -4.59 -16.62
C ASP A 518 9.85 -4.04 -15.48
N CYS A 519 8.56 -4.35 -15.59
CA CYS A 519 7.51 -3.93 -14.68
C CYS A 519 7.00 -5.09 -13.81
N SER A 520 7.74 -6.20 -13.71
CA SER A 520 7.40 -7.37 -12.88
C SER A 520 7.58 -7.17 -11.36
N GLY A 521 7.81 -5.91 -10.95
CA GLY A 521 8.09 -5.50 -9.58
C GLY A 521 6.92 -4.80 -8.87
N PRO A 522 7.01 -4.66 -7.54
CA PRO A 522 5.92 -4.13 -6.72
C PRO A 522 5.61 -2.65 -6.97
N ARG A 523 6.58 -1.86 -7.46
CA ARG A 523 6.33 -0.46 -7.85
C ARG A 523 5.25 -0.37 -8.93
N SER A 524 5.41 -1.13 -10.00
CA SER A 524 4.48 -1.17 -11.13
C SER A 524 3.11 -1.73 -10.72
N ALA A 525 3.10 -2.78 -9.89
CA ALA A 525 1.85 -3.33 -9.37
C ALA A 525 1.09 -2.32 -8.49
N ARG A 526 1.79 -1.52 -7.66
CA ARG A 526 1.14 -0.43 -6.90
C ARG A 526 0.57 0.67 -7.79
N ASN A 527 1.20 0.97 -8.94
CA ASN A 527 0.63 1.92 -9.90
C ASN A 527 -0.71 1.43 -10.45
N VAL A 528 -0.79 0.13 -10.78
CA VAL A 528 -2.04 -0.50 -11.20
C VAL A 528 -3.09 -0.50 -10.09
N LEU A 529 -2.73 -0.88 -8.87
CA LEU A 529 -3.65 -0.89 -7.72
C LEU A 529 -4.17 0.51 -7.35
N ASN A 530 -3.46 1.57 -7.74
CA ASN A 530 -3.88 2.95 -7.52
C ASN A 530 -4.71 3.52 -8.68
N HIS A 531 -4.82 2.82 -9.80
CA HIS A 531 -5.48 3.36 -10.99
C HIS A 531 -7.00 3.16 -10.89
N PRO A 532 -7.83 4.23 -10.94
CA PRO A 532 -9.28 4.13 -10.72
C PRO A 532 -10.00 3.33 -11.82
N ASP A 533 -9.39 3.21 -13.00
CA ASP A 533 -9.94 2.42 -14.11
C ASP A 533 -9.58 0.93 -14.09
N VAL A 534 -9.27 0.37 -12.92
CA VAL A 534 -8.91 -1.05 -12.80
C VAL A 534 -9.92 -1.75 -11.92
N ASP A 535 -10.68 -2.68 -12.51
CA ASP A 535 -11.67 -3.51 -11.82
C ASP A 535 -11.10 -4.88 -11.42
N ALA A 536 -10.00 -5.29 -12.04
CA ALA A 536 -9.25 -6.51 -11.73
C ALA A 536 -7.77 -6.33 -12.10
N ALA A 537 -6.87 -6.95 -11.33
CA ALA A 537 -5.44 -6.82 -11.57
C ALA A 537 -4.75 -8.19 -11.75
N VAL A 538 -3.85 -8.28 -12.74
CA VAL A 538 -3.05 -9.48 -13.02
C VAL A 538 -1.57 -9.12 -13.01
N PHE A 539 -0.82 -9.62 -12.04
CA PHE A 539 0.57 -9.24 -11.82
C PHE A 539 1.53 -10.38 -12.11
N GLU A 540 2.47 -10.14 -13.02
CA GLU A 540 3.72 -10.87 -13.00
C GLU A 540 4.51 -10.47 -11.75
N THR A 541 4.81 -11.44 -10.88
CA THR A 541 5.55 -11.22 -9.64
C THR A 541 6.92 -11.92 -9.74
N ALA A 542 7.94 -11.15 -10.11
CA ALA A 542 9.30 -11.66 -10.23
C ALA A 542 10.02 -11.73 -8.88
N ARG A 543 10.97 -12.67 -8.79
CA ARG A 543 11.85 -12.90 -7.64
C ARG A 543 12.54 -11.60 -7.18
N GLY A 544 13.10 -10.85 -8.12
CA GLY A 544 13.80 -9.60 -7.83
C GLY A 544 12.91 -8.55 -7.18
N GLY A 545 11.63 -8.47 -7.57
CA GLY A 545 10.66 -7.57 -6.95
C GLY A 545 10.39 -7.91 -5.49
N ILE A 546 10.12 -9.18 -5.20
CA ILE A 546 9.83 -9.66 -3.84
C ILE A 546 11.01 -9.40 -2.89
N LEU A 547 12.25 -9.64 -3.33
CA LEU A 547 13.44 -9.41 -2.50
C LEU A 547 13.78 -7.93 -2.31
N ARG A 548 13.44 -7.07 -3.28
CA ARG A 548 13.77 -5.64 -3.17
C ARG A 548 12.83 -4.89 -2.25
N GLU A 549 11.53 -5.22 -2.28
CA GLU A 549 10.51 -4.41 -1.64
C GLU A 549 9.31 -5.21 -1.09
N GLY A 550 9.28 -6.54 -1.21
CA GLY A 550 8.11 -7.35 -0.89
C GLY A 550 7.01 -7.31 -1.97
N LEU A 551 5.81 -7.75 -1.62
CA LEU A 551 4.62 -7.70 -2.46
C LEU A 551 4.00 -6.30 -2.45
N ALA A 552 3.31 -5.96 -3.55
CA ALA A 552 2.57 -4.70 -3.69
C ALA A 552 1.21 -4.68 -2.98
N TYR A 553 0.74 -5.84 -2.54
CA TYR A 553 -0.59 -6.08 -1.99
C TYR A 553 -0.46 -6.92 -0.71
N ASP A 554 -1.43 -6.79 0.19
CA ASP A 554 -1.47 -7.56 1.44
C ASP A 554 -1.96 -8.99 1.19
N ARG A 555 -2.94 -9.17 0.31
CA ARG A 555 -3.43 -10.48 -0.15
C ARG A 555 -3.91 -10.47 -1.59
N CYS A 556 -3.94 -11.65 -2.22
CA CYS A 556 -4.47 -11.86 -3.56
C CYS A 556 -5.62 -12.86 -3.56
N LYS A 557 -6.52 -12.72 -4.54
CA LYS A 557 -7.62 -13.68 -4.74
C LYS A 557 -7.12 -14.98 -5.35
N VAL A 558 -6.11 -14.88 -6.24
CA VAL A 558 -5.51 -16.02 -6.90
C VAL A 558 -3.99 -15.87 -6.93
N ALA A 559 -3.27 -16.90 -6.49
CA ALA A 559 -1.82 -17.02 -6.68
C ALA A 559 -1.53 -18.18 -7.63
N VAL A 560 -0.81 -17.93 -8.72
CA VAL A 560 -0.42 -18.93 -9.71
C VAL A 560 1.08 -19.17 -9.61
N VAL A 561 1.48 -20.43 -9.48
CA VAL A 561 2.88 -20.85 -9.54
C VAL A 561 3.03 -21.84 -10.69
N THR A 562 3.73 -21.42 -11.76
CA THR A 562 3.83 -22.22 -12.99
C THR A 562 4.83 -23.36 -12.87
N ASN A 563 6.03 -23.09 -12.37
CA ASN A 563 7.12 -24.04 -12.15
C ASN A 563 8.25 -23.39 -11.33
N ILE A 564 9.10 -24.22 -10.75
CA ILE A 564 10.38 -23.88 -10.12
C ILE A 564 11.47 -24.60 -10.91
N GLY A 565 11.96 -23.93 -11.95
CA GLY A 565 12.99 -24.47 -12.83
C GLY A 565 14.40 -24.43 -12.24
N ALA A 566 15.24 -25.36 -12.70
CA ALA A 566 16.67 -25.41 -12.39
C ALA A 566 17.43 -24.39 -13.27
N GLY A 567 18.47 -23.76 -12.71
CA GLY A 567 19.43 -22.97 -13.49
C GLY A 567 19.04 -21.51 -13.82
N ASP A 568 17.96 -20.97 -13.23
CA ASP A 568 17.58 -19.57 -13.42
C ASP A 568 17.72 -18.75 -12.12
N HIS A 569 18.52 -17.67 -12.18
CA HIS A 569 18.77 -16.74 -11.06
C HIS A 569 19.40 -17.32 -9.77
N LEU A 570 19.96 -18.53 -9.82
CA LEU A 570 20.72 -19.12 -8.71
C LEU A 570 22.10 -18.46 -8.58
N GLY A 571 22.52 -18.17 -7.35
CA GLY A 571 23.78 -17.51 -7.02
C GLY A 571 23.70 -15.98 -6.94
N LEU A 572 22.52 -15.39 -7.14
CA LEU A 572 22.31 -13.94 -7.07
C LEU A 572 21.57 -13.55 -5.78
N ASN A 573 21.94 -12.43 -5.15
CA ASN A 573 21.28 -11.88 -3.94
C ASN A 573 20.86 -12.96 -2.91
N TYR A 574 21.78 -13.84 -2.51
CA TYR A 574 21.57 -14.86 -1.47
C TYR A 574 20.51 -15.94 -1.76
N ILE A 575 20.06 -16.09 -3.02
CA ILE A 575 19.27 -17.26 -3.44
C ILE A 575 20.23 -18.18 -4.17
N THR A 576 20.57 -19.29 -3.53
CA THR A 576 21.66 -20.17 -3.99
C THR A 576 21.18 -21.56 -4.34
N THR A 577 20.06 -21.97 -3.74
CA THR A 577 19.43 -23.27 -3.96
C THR A 577 18.05 -23.13 -4.60
N VAL A 578 17.54 -24.23 -5.15
CA VAL A 578 16.18 -24.29 -5.68
C VAL A 578 15.16 -24.16 -4.54
N GLU A 579 15.51 -24.65 -3.36
CA GLU A 579 14.75 -24.53 -2.12
C GLU A 579 14.60 -23.07 -1.70
N ASP A 580 15.67 -22.26 -1.77
CA ASP A 580 15.63 -20.82 -1.50
C ASP A 580 14.65 -20.11 -2.46
N LEU A 581 14.73 -20.47 -3.75
CA LEU A 581 13.84 -19.94 -4.78
C LEU A 581 12.38 -20.31 -4.50
N ALA A 582 12.13 -21.54 -4.06
CA ALA A 582 10.81 -22.02 -3.67
C ALA A 582 10.27 -21.27 -2.46
N VAL A 583 11.10 -21.05 -1.42
CA VAL A 583 10.72 -20.30 -0.22
C VAL A 583 10.24 -18.90 -0.59
N LEU A 584 10.98 -18.22 -1.46
CA LEU A 584 10.64 -16.88 -1.91
C LEU A 584 9.38 -16.86 -2.79
N LYS A 585 9.26 -17.77 -3.75
CA LYS A 585 8.09 -17.81 -4.65
C LYS A 585 6.82 -18.22 -3.93
N ARG A 586 6.90 -18.95 -2.82
CA ARG A 586 5.72 -19.29 -2.00
C ARG A 586 5.08 -18.07 -1.34
N VAL A 587 5.77 -16.92 -1.23
CA VAL A 587 5.23 -15.72 -0.55
C VAL A 587 3.87 -15.33 -1.13
N ILE A 588 3.66 -15.41 -2.46
CA ILE A 588 2.34 -15.13 -3.04
C ILE A 588 1.26 -16.15 -2.61
N VAL A 589 1.64 -17.42 -2.40
CA VAL A 589 0.74 -18.51 -1.96
C VAL A 589 0.34 -18.33 -0.49
N MET A 590 1.27 -17.90 0.35
CA MET A 590 1.02 -17.58 1.77
C MET A 590 0.08 -16.37 1.95
N ASN A 591 -0.01 -15.53 0.92
CA ASN A 591 -0.83 -14.33 0.86
C ASN A 591 -2.09 -14.51 -0.01
N VAL A 592 -2.53 -15.74 -0.22
CA VAL A 592 -3.87 -16.02 -0.78
C VAL A 592 -4.93 -15.74 0.28
N ASP A 593 -5.99 -15.05 -0.13
CA ASP A 593 -7.18 -14.80 0.69
C ASP A 593 -7.83 -16.12 1.17
N GLU A 594 -8.49 -16.12 2.33
CA GLU A 594 -9.12 -17.33 2.91
C GLU A 594 -10.20 -17.94 1.99
N HIS A 595 -10.81 -17.12 1.13
CA HIS A 595 -11.77 -17.55 0.12
C HIS A 595 -11.17 -17.60 -1.30
N GLY A 596 -9.88 -17.31 -1.43
CA GLY A 596 -9.11 -17.35 -2.67
C GLY A 596 -8.56 -18.75 -3.02
N TYR A 597 -7.75 -18.80 -4.08
CA TYR A 597 -7.14 -20.04 -4.58
C TYR A 597 -5.65 -19.90 -4.87
N ALA A 598 -4.87 -20.92 -4.52
CA ALA A 598 -3.58 -21.17 -5.14
C ALA A 598 -3.75 -22.11 -6.34
N VAL A 599 -3.28 -21.69 -7.51
CA VAL A 599 -3.23 -22.47 -8.75
C VAL A 599 -1.80 -22.99 -8.91
N LEU A 600 -1.62 -24.29 -8.75
CA LEU A 600 -0.31 -24.92 -8.59
C LEU A 600 -0.10 -25.99 -9.65
N ASN A 601 1.08 -26.01 -10.25
CA ASN A 601 1.48 -27.09 -11.14
C ASN A 601 1.68 -28.39 -10.35
N ALA A 602 0.92 -29.41 -10.69
CA ALA A 602 0.95 -30.71 -10.03
C ALA A 602 2.16 -31.56 -10.44
N THR A 603 2.76 -31.29 -11.60
CA THR A 603 3.90 -32.07 -12.13
C THR A 603 5.25 -31.61 -11.59
N ASP A 604 5.28 -30.44 -10.93
CA ASP A 604 6.44 -29.92 -10.22
C ASP A 604 6.26 -30.19 -8.71
N PRO A 605 7.04 -31.10 -8.12
CA PRO A 605 6.91 -31.46 -6.70
C PRO A 605 7.12 -30.30 -5.74
N ILE A 606 7.98 -29.34 -6.09
CA ILE A 606 8.28 -28.17 -5.27
C ILE A 606 7.08 -27.22 -5.26
N VAL A 607 6.48 -27.00 -6.43
CA VAL A 607 5.23 -26.23 -6.55
C VAL A 607 4.09 -26.93 -5.84
N ALA A 608 3.93 -28.25 -6.03
CA ALA A 608 2.87 -29.02 -5.41
C ALA A 608 2.95 -28.97 -3.86
N ALA A 609 4.16 -28.99 -3.30
CA ALA A 609 4.39 -28.85 -1.86
C ALA A 609 3.95 -27.48 -1.30
N MET A 610 3.83 -26.43 -2.13
CA MET A 610 3.35 -25.12 -1.68
C MET A 610 1.87 -25.14 -1.26
N ALA A 611 1.10 -26.15 -1.67
CA ALA A 611 -0.31 -26.31 -1.29
C ALA A 611 -0.52 -26.26 0.23
N ALA A 612 0.40 -26.82 1.02
CA ALA A 612 0.36 -26.82 2.48
C ALA A 612 0.56 -25.43 3.13
N LYS A 613 0.95 -24.43 2.33
CA LYS A 613 1.18 -23.05 2.79
C LYS A 613 0.07 -22.09 2.35
N CYS A 614 -0.89 -22.56 1.55
CA CYS A 614 -2.06 -21.78 1.16
C CYS A 614 -3.08 -21.73 2.31
N LYS A 615 -3.55 -20.53 2.66
CA LYS A 615 -4.64 -20.33 3.63
C LYS A 615 -6.02 -20.57 3.02
N GLY A 616 -6.15 -20.35 1.70
CA GLY A 616 -7.36 -20.58 0.93
C GLY A 616 -7.44 -21.99 0.34
N LYS A 617 -8.05 -22.09 -0.84
CA LYS A 617 -8.22 -23.36 -1.56
C LYS A 617 -7.08 -23.60 -2.56
N VAL A 618 -6.98 -24.81 -3.09
CA VAL A 618 -5.95 -25.18 -4.08
C VAL A 618 -6.61 -25.73 -5.33
N ILE A 619 -6.17 -25.27 -6.49
CA ILE A 619 -6.44 -25.84 -7.81
C ILE A 619 -5.13 -26.41 -8.33
N PHE A 620 -5.11 -27.72 -8.60
CA PHE A 620 -3.99 -28.32 -9.29
C PHE A 620 -4.22 -28.32 -10.79
N PHE A 621 -3.17 -28.04 -11.55
CA PHE A 621 -3.15 -28.28 -12.99
C PHE A 621 -2.03 -29.23 -13.38
N GLY A 622 -2.26 -30.06 -14.40
CA GLY A 622 -1.27 -30.99 -14.94
C GLY A 622 -1.86 -31.79 -16.09
N ALA A 623 -1.07 -32.01 -17.15
CA ALA A 623 -1.60 -32.60 -18.39
C ALA A 623 -2.16 -34.01 -18.19
N ASP A 624 -1.48 -34.84 -17.39
CA ASP A 624 -1.89 -36.22 -17.12
C ASP A 624 -2.89 -36.32 -15.95
N ARG A 625 -4.11 -36.78 -16.27
CA ARG A 625 -5.17 -37.06 -15.30
C ARG A 625 -4.75 -38.06 -14.22
N TYR A 626 -3.88 -39.01 -14.58
CA TYR A 626 -3.45 -40.10 -13.71
C TYR A 626 -2.23 -39.75 -12.86
N HIS A 627 -1.66 -38.55 -13.03
CA HIS A 627 -0.58 -38.07 -12.17
C HIS A 627 -1.04 -38.12 -10.69
N PRO A 628 -0.25 -38.68 -9.76
CA PRO A 628 -0.72 -38.98 -8.39
C PRO A 628 -1.35 -37.79 -7.67
N VAL A 629 -0.75 -36.59 -7.81
CA VAL A 629 -1.28 -35.35 -7.21
C VAL A 629 -2.63 -34.95 -7.84
N VAL A 630 -2.75 -35.03 -9.16
CA VAL A 630 -3.98 -34.68 -9.90
C VAL A 630 -5.09 -35.69 -9.58
N ALA A 631 -4.79 -36.98 -9.68
CA ALA A 631 -5.74 -38.06 -9.41
C ALA A 631 -6.27 -38.01 -7.97
N THR A 632 -5.40 -37.76 -6.99
CA THR A 632 -5.79 -37.63 -5.57
C THR A 632 -6.71 -36.42 -5.37
N HIS A 633 -6.39 -35.27 -5.98
CA HIS A 633 -7.19 -34.05 -5.84
C HIS A 633 -8.56 -34.18 -6.51
N LEU A 634 -8.62 -34.83 -7.68
CA LEU A 634 -9.86 -35.21 -8.37
C LEU A 634 -10.72 -36.14 -7.52
N ALA A 635 -10.13 -37.18 -6.91
CA ALA A 635 -10.85 -38.12 -6.04
C ALA A 635 -11.45 -37.43 -4.80
N GLN A 636 -10.83 -36.34 -4.33
CA GLN A 636 -11.36 -35.50 -3.26
C GLN A 636 -12.47 -34.53 -3.72
N GLY A 637 -12.83 -34.53 -5.01
CA GLY A 637 -13.84 -33.64 -5.58
C GLY A 637 -13.41 -32.17 -5.65
N LYS A 638 -12.12 -31.88 -5.52
CA LYS A 638 -11.58 -30.52 -5.54
C LYS A 638 -11.36 -30.04 -6.98
N ARG A 639 -11.21 -28.71 -7.14
CA ARG A 639 -10.96 -28.08 -8.44
C ARG A 639 -9.65 -28.58 -9.04
N THR A 640 -9.72 -29.08 -10.26
CA THR A 640 -8.55 -29.58 -11.00
C THR A 640 -8.68 -29.26 -12.49
N VAL A 641 -7.55 -28.98 -13.15
CA VAL A 641 -7.48 -28.78 -14.60
C VAL A 641 -6.47 -29.74 -15.22
N TYR A 642 -6.86 -30.49 -16.25
CA TYR A 642 -6.00 -31.46 -16.93
C TYR A 642 -6.34 -31.58 -18.42
N VAL A 643 -5.64 -32.46 -19.15
CA VAL A 643 -5.91 -32.74 -20.58
C VAL A 643 -6.41 -34.17 -20.75
N GLU A 644 -7.46 -34.34 -21.55
CA GLU A 644 -8.00 -35.65 -21.92
C GLU A 644 -8.57 -35.58 -23.34
N ASN A 645 -8.20 -36.54 -24.19
CA ASN A 645 -8.69 -36.65 -25.57
C ASN A 645 -8.57 -35.36 -26.40
N GLY A 646 -7.46 -34.63 -26.27
CA GLY A 646 -7.23 -33.37 -26.99
C GLY A 646 -8.06 -32.18 -26.47
N GLN A 647 -8.62 -32.30 -25.27
CA GLN A 647 -9.42 -31.26 -24.63
C GLN A 647 -8.83 -30.88 -23.28
N LEU A 648 -8.85 -29.59 -22.96
CA LEU A 648 -8.67 -29.09 -21.61
C LEU A 648 -9.95 -29.38 -20.82
N VAL A 649 -9.80 -30.03 -19.67
CA VAL A 649 -10.90 -30.42 -18.78
C VAL A 649 -10.72 -29.75 -17.43
N ALA A 650 -11.73 -29.01 -16.98
CA ALA A 650 -11.78 -28.41 -15.65
C ALA A 650 -12.93 -29.01 -14.84
N VAL A 651 -12.63 -29.54 -13.65
CA VAL A 651 -13.58 -30.33 -12.84
C VAL A 651 -13.67 -29.80 -11.41
N GLU A 652 -14.88 -29.72 -10.86
CA GLU A 652 -15.17 -29.54 -9.42
C GLU A 652 -16.32 -30.47 -9.01
N GLY A 653 -16.03 -31.49 -8.21
CA GLY A 653 -17.00 -32.51 -7.84
C GLY A 653 -17.59 -33.20 -9.08
N LYS A 654 -18.86 -32.97 -9.36
CA LYS A 654 -19.58 -33.49 -10.55
C LYS A 654 -19.65 -32.51 -11.72
N ASN A 655 -19.24 -31.26 -11.50
CA ASN A 655 -19.29 -30.24 -12.53
C ASN A 655 -18.02 -30.33 -13.37
N GLU A 656 -18.18 -30.41 -14.68
CA GLU A 656 -17.08 -30.55 -15.64
C GLU A 656 -17.28 -29.56 -16.79
N GLN A 657 -16.17 -29.00 -17.26
CA GLN A 657 -16.12 -28.14 -18.43
C GLN A 657 -15.01 -28.62 -19.35
N ARG A 658 -15.33 -28.74 -20.64
CA ARG A 658 -14.40 -29.18 -21.69
C ARG A 658 -14.21 -28.08 -22.72
N ILE A 659 -12.98 -27.91 -23.17
CA ILE A 659 -12.57 -26.97 -24.22
C ILE A 659 -11.60 -27.70 -25.14
N ALA A 660 -11.89 -27.79 -26.44
CA ALA A 660 -10.99 -28.44 -27.38
C ALA A 660 -9.70 -27.62 -27.51
N LEU A 661 -8.53 -28.28 -27.49
CA LEU A 661 -7.26 -27.57 -27.70
C LEU A 661 -7.14 -26.99 -29.12
N SER A 662 -7.92 -27.50 -30.07
CA SER A 662 -8.07 -26.90 -31.40
C SER A 662 -8.70 -25.50 -31.37
N ASP A 663 -9.47 -25.20 -30.33
CA ASP A 663 -10.13 -23.91 -30.13
C ASP A 663 -9.24 -22.94 -29.32
N VAL A 664 -8.00 -23.33 -29.03
CA VAL A 664 -7.04 -22.54 -28.27
C VAL A 664 -5.77 -22.31 -29.12
N PRO A 665 -5.73 -21.24 -29.93
CA PRO A 665 -4.69 -21.03 -30.94
C PRO A 665 -3.26 -21.10 -30.41
N ILE A 666 -2.99 -20.54 -29.23
CA ILE A 666 -1.66 -20.56 -28.60
C ILE A 666 -1.09 -21.96 -28.34
N THR A 667 -1.95 -22.98 -28.25
CA THR A 667 -1.50 -24.37 -28.03
C THR A 667 -1.12 -25.10 -29.31
N PHE A 668 -1.42 -24.54 -30.48
CA PHE A 668 -1.27 -25.18 -31.79
C PHE A 668 -1.92 -26.57 -31.81
N ASN A 669 -3.24 -26.62 -31.58
CA ASN A 669 -4.01 -27.87 -31.48
C ASN A 669 -3.46 -28.83 -30.40
N GLY A 670 -2.89 -28.27 -29.33
CA GLY A 670 -2.29 -29.05 -28.24
C GLY A 670 -0.88 -29.59 -28.51
N THR A 671 -0.25 -29.26 -29.64
CA THR A 671 1.09 -29.78 -29.98
C THR A 671 2.20 -29.14 -29.15
N ILE A 672 2.01 -27.90 -28.66
CA ILE A 672 3.00 -27.19 -27.85
C ILE A 672 2.69 -27.38 -26.37
N GLY A 673 3.34 -28.37 -25.74
CA GLY A 673 3.07 -28.78 -24.36
C GLY A 673 3.16 -27.66 -23.31
N PHE A 674 4.21 -26.83 -23.35
CA PHE A 674 4.36 -25.75 -22.37
C PHE A 674 3.29 -24.64 -22.53
N GLN A 675 2.74 -24.46 -23.73
CA GLN A 675 1.62 -23.53 -23.95
C GLN A 675 0.29 -24.12 -23.47
N VAL A 676 0.13 -25.45 -23.56
CA VAL A 676 -0.99 -26.16 -22.92
C VAL A 676 -0.93 -25.98 -21.40
N GLU A 677 0.25 -26.09 -20.78
CA GLU A 677 0.44 -25.83 -19.35
C GLU A 677 0.10 -24.38 -18.96
N ASN A 678 0.63 -23.38 -19.69
CA ASN A 678 0.30 -21.97 -19.46
C ASN A 678 -1.21 -21.72 -19.61
N THR A 679 -1.86 -22.38 -20.57
CA THR A 679 -3.31 -22.31 -20.78
C THR A 679 -4.08 -22.89 -19.60
N MET A 680 -3.70 -24.08 -19.11
CA MET A 680 -4.34 -24.68 -17.94
C MET A 680 -4.22 -23.79 -16.70
N ALA A 681 -3.04 -23.20 -16.48
CA ALA A 681 -2.80 -22.26 -15.38
C ALA A 681 -3.69 -21.01 -15.49
N ALA A 682 -3.78 -20.41 -16.68
CA ALA A 682 -4.59 -19.22 -16.92
C ALA A 682 -6.11 -19.50 -16.81
N VAL A 683 -6.58 -20.64 -17.32
CA VAL A 683 -7.99 -21.07 -17.18
C VAL A 683 -8.33 -21.31 -15.71
N ALA A 684 -7.47 -22.01 -14.98
CA ALA A 684 -7.65 -22.23 -13.54
C ALA A 684 -7.69 -20.90 -12.78
N ALA A 685 -6.84 -19.94 -13.14
CA ALA A 685 -6.79 -18.62 -12.51
C ALA A 685 -8.05 -17.79 -12.81
N ALA A 686 -8.49 -17.72 -14.06
CA ALA A 686 -9.71 -17.03 -14.44
C ALA A 686 -10.95 -17.65 -13.77
N TRP A 687 -11.04 -18.98 -13.74
CA TRP A 687 -12.12 -19.70 -13.06
C TRP A 687 -12.12 -19.46 -11.55
N ALA A 688 -10.95 -19.44 -10.91
CA ALA A 688 -10.80 -19.08 -9.50
C ALA A 688 -11.18 -17.62 -9.21
N ALA A 689 -10.90 -16.71 -10.15
CA ALA A 689 -11.28 -15.30 -10.03
C ALA A 689 -12.80 -15.07 -10.19
N GLY A 690 -13.54 -16.07 -10.70
CA GLY A 690 -14.99 -16.01 -10.90
C GLY A 690 -15.43 -15.64 -12.31
N VAL A 691 -14.51 -15.72 -13.29
CA VAL A 691 -14.84 -15.50 -14.70
C VAL A 691 -15.77 -16.63 -15.19
N SER A 692 -16.82 -16.27 -15.93
CA SER A 692 -17.76 -17.25 -16.48
C SER A 692 -17.11 -18.10 -17.58
N TRP A 693 -17.55 -19.35 -17.70
CA TRP A 693 -17.02 -20.27 -18.71
C TRP A 693 -17.22 -19.79 -20.14
N ASP A 694 -18.29 -19.05 -20.42
CA ASP A 694 -18.52 -18.45 -21.74
C ASP A 694 -17.50 -17.35 -22.05
N ALA A 695 -17.14 -16.53 -21.06
CA ALA A 695 -16.08 -15.54 -21.21
C ALA A 695 -14.71 -16.22 -21.38
N ILE A 696 -14.42 -17.28 -20.61
CA ILE A 696 -13.19 -18.08 -20.76
C ILE A 696 -13.08 -18.65 -22.17
N ARG A 697 -14.13 -19.30 -22.70
CA ARG A 697 -14.14 -19.86 -24.06
C ARG A 697 -13.88 -18.80 -25.13
N ARG A 698 -14.58 -17.66 -25.07
CA ARG A 698 -14.39 -16.56 -26.02
C ARG A 698 -12.98 -15.96 -25.94
N GLY A 699 -12.46 -15.78 -24.73
CA GLY A 699 -11.12 -15.27 -24.52
C GLY A 699 -10.05 -16.21 -25.09
N LEU A 700 -10.16 -17.52 -24.84
CA LEU A 700 -9.22 -18.51 -25.37
C LEU A 700 -9.21 -18.54 -26.91
N LEU A 701 -10.38 -18.50 -27.54
CA LEU A 701 -10.53 -18.49 -29.01
C LEU A 701 -9.83 -17.29 -29.68
N THR A 702 -9.70 -16.17 -28.97
CA THR A 702 -9.21 -14.90 -29.52
C THR A 702 -7.78 -14.57 -29.12
N PHE A 703 -7.13 -15.40 -28.30
CA PHE A 703 -5.75 -15.19 -27.87
C PHE A 703 -4.76 -15.92 -28.79
N THR A 704 -4.00 -15.14 -29.56
CA THR A 704 -3.03 -15.63 -30.55
C THR A 704 -1.59 -15.31 -30.14
N THR A 705 -0.61 -16.06 -30.63
CA THR A 705 0.83 -15.83 -30.40
C THR A 705 1.39 -14.78 -31.37
N ASP A 706 0.74 -13.63 -31.49
CA ASP A 706 1.24 -12.51 -32.29
C ASP A 706 2.14 -11.58 -31.46
N SER A 707 2.75 -10.61 -32.13
CA SER A 707 3.63 -9.61 -31.52
C SER A 707 2.92 -8.65 -30.56
N HIS A 708 1.59 -8.67 -30.48
CA HIS A 708 0.83 -7.83 -29.55
C HIS A 708 0.47 -8.60 -28.26
N ASN A 709 -0.04 -9.81 -28.42
CA ASN A 709 -0.59 -10.64 -27.36
C ASN A 709 0.49 -11.40 -26.59
N ALA A 710 1.55 -11.85 -27.24
CA ALA A 710 2.63 -12.61 -26.60
C ALA A 710 3.98 -12.41 -27.34
N PRO A 711 4.55 -11.18 -27.31
CA PRO A 711 5.82 -10.90 -27.98
C PRO A 711 6.97 -11.71 -27.37
N GLY A 712 7.74 -12.39 -28.22
CA GLY A 712 8.89 -13.21 -27.86
C GLY A 712 8.52 -14.52 -27.17
N ARG A 713 7.27 -14.98 -27.32
CA ARG A 713 6.75 -16.19 -26.67
C ARG A 713 6.23 -17.18 -27.71
N PHE A 714 7.17 -17.83 -28.39
CA PHE A 714 6.94 -18.80 -29.46
C PHE A 714 6.14 -18.22 -30.64
N ASN A 715 6.54 -17.03 -31.12
CA ASN A 715 5.91 -16.41 -32.29
C ASN A 715 6.33 -17.16 -33.56
N ILE A 716 5.38 -17.67 -34.32
CA ILE A 716 5.65 -18.47 -35.53
C ILE A 716 5.36 -17.65 -36.78
N PHE A 717 6.31 -17.68 -37.70
CA PHE A 717 6.24 -17.01 -38.99
C PHE A 717 6.56 -17.99 -40.14
N LYS A 718 6.18 -17.60 -41.35
CA LYS A 718 6.54 -18.29 -42.60
C LYS A 718 7.48 -17.43 -43.41
N TYR A 719 8.56 -18.02 -43.89
CA TYR A 719 9.57 -17.34 -44.71
C TYR A 719 10.08 -18.29 -45.80
N ARG A 720 9.82 -17.98 -47.08
CA ARG A 720 10.25 -18.80 -48.23
C ARG A 720 9.93 -20.31 -48.11
N GLY A 721 8.77 -20.64 -47.54
CA GLY A 721 8.37 -22.04 -47.28
C GLY A 721 8.93 -22.66 -45.99
N ALA A 722 9.87 -22.00 -45.32
CA ALA A 722 10.39 -22.39 -44.01
C ALA A 722 9.51 -21.89 -42.86
N THR A 723 9.66 -22.51 -41.69
CA THR A 723 9.05 -22.08 -40.43
C THR A 723 10.09 -21.33 -39.59
N VAL A 724 9.80 -20.09 -39.21
CA VAL A 724 10.66 -19.29 -38.34
C VAL A 724 9.95 -19.09 -37.01
N ILE A 725 10.63 -19.34 -35.90
CA ILE A 725 10.10 -19.24 -34.55
C ILE A 725 10.96 -18.24 -33.78
N ALA A 726 10.34 -17.23 -33.16
CA ALA A 726 11.02 -16.31 -32.26
C ALA A 726 10.58 -16.58 -30.81
N ASP A 727 11.54 -16.74 -29.90
CA ASP A 727 11.28 -17.00 -28.48
C ASP A 727 12.34 -16.37 -27.56
N TYR A 728 11.99 -16.07 -26.32
CA TYR A 728 12.88 -15.46 -25.30
C TYR A 728 13.44 -16.49 -24.30
N GLY A 729 13.32 -17.79 -24.55
CA GLY A 729 13.93 -18.81 -23.72
C GLY A 729 15.42 -18.55 -23.49
N HIS A 730 15.88 -18.60 -22.23
CA HIS A 730 17.25 -18.21 -21.84
C HIS A 730 17.82 -19.04 -20.68
N ASN A 731 17.21 -20.19 -20.38
CA ASN A 731 17.66 -21.13 -19.35
C ASN A 731 17.51 -22.58 -19.85
N PRO A 732 18.22 -23.55 -19.25
CA PRO A 732 18.18 -24.95 -19.67
C PRO A 732 16.77 -25.56 -19.77
N ASP A 733 15.91 -25.29 -18.79
CA ASP A 733 14.53 -25.80 -18.80
C ASP A 733 13.71 -25.23 -19.98
N ALA A 734 13.91 -23.96 -20.31
CA ALA A 734 13.30 -23.33 -21.48
C ALA A 734 13.83 -23.99 -22.78
N MET A 735 15.13 -24.28 -22.87
CA MET A 735 15.69 -25.00 -24.02
C MET A 735 15.08 -26.37 -24.20
N LEU A 736 14.91 -27.15 -23.11
CA LEU A 736 14.25 -28.45 -23.16
C LEU A 736 12.79 -28.34 -23.65
N ALA A 737 12.05 -27.33 -23.18
CA ALA A 737 10.67 -27.11 -23.60
C ALA A 737 10.58 -26.72 -25.10
N LEU A 738 11.49 -25.86 -25.57
CA LEU A 738 11.56 -25.45 -26.97
C LEU A 738 11.97 -26.61 -27.88
N VAL A 739 12.95 -27.42 -27.49
CA VAL A 739 13.36 -28.62 -28.23
C VAL A 739 12.18 -29.58 -28.38
N LYS A 740 11.44 -29.87 -27.29
CA LYS A 740 10.25 -30.73 -27.35
C LYS A 740 9.18 -30.18 -28.31
N ALA A 741 8.98 -28.85 -28.33
CA ALA A 741 8.02 -28.22 -29.23
C ALA A 741 8.48 -28.31 -30.70
N VAL A 742 9.75 -28.02 -30.97
CA VAL A 742 10.34 -28.12 -32.32
C VAL A 742 10.38 -29.58 -32.81
N ASP A 743 10.56 -30.55 -31.91
CA ASP A 743 10.50 -31.98 -32.23
C ASP A 743 9.12 -32.43 -32.72
N ALA A 744 8.06 -31.80 -32.23
CA ALA A 744 6.69 -32.06 -32.66
C ALA A 744 6.34 -31.38 -34.00
N MET A 745 7.24 -30.58 -34.57
CA MET A 745 7.02 -29.85 -35.82
C MET A 745 7.79 -30.48 -37.00
N PRO A 746 7.20 -30.50 -38.21
CA PRO A 746 7.88 -31.01 -39.40
C PRO A 746 9.04 -30.07 -39.78
N ALA A 747 10.22 -30.64 -40.01
CA ALA A 747 11.39 -29.92 -40.49
C ALA A 747 12.30 -30.83 -41.31
N LYS A 748 12.79 -30.37 -42.47
CA LYS A 748 13.85 -31.05 -43.24
C LYS A 748 15.22 -30.82 -42.60
N ARG A 749 15.50 -29.57 -42.22
CA ARG A 749 16.68 -29.14 -41.48
C ARG A 749 16.30 -28.14 -40.40
N ARG A 750 17.00 -28.16 -39.28
CA ARG A 750 16.77 -27.31 -38.12
C ARG A 750 17.97 -26.42 -37.84
N SER A 751 17.74 -25.11 -37.74
CA SER A 751 18.73 -24.14 -37.29
C SER A 751 18.28 -23.42 -36.02
N VAL A 752 19.24 -23.00 -35.19
CA VAL A 752 18.97 -22.15 -34.02
C VAL A 752 19.93 -20.97 -33.97
N VAL A 753 19.41 -19.80 -33.61
CA VAL A 753 20.18 -18.60 -33.28
C VAL A 753 20.10 -18.39 -31.77
N ILE A 754 21.24 -18.30 -31.09
CA ILE A 754 21.30 -18.21 -29.63
C ILE A 754 22.41 -17.28 -29.13
N SER A 755 22.09 -16.54 -28.08
CA SER A 755 23.07 -15.96 -27.15
C SER A 755 22.73 -16.35 -25.71
N GLY A 756 23.54 -15.91 -24.75
CA GLY A 756 23.38 -16.25 -23.33
C GLY A 756 23.39 -15.00 -22.45
N ALA A 757 22.54 -15.00 -21.41
CA ALA A 757 22.57 -13.93 -20.42
C ALA A 757 23.82 -14.07 -19.53
N GLY A 758 24.70 -13.06 -19.53
CA GLY A 758 25.99 -13.12 -18.83
C GLY A 758 25.90 -13.26 -17.30
N ASP A 759 24.76 -12.92 -16.70
CA ASP A 759 24.51 -13.05 -15.25
C ASP A 759 24.08 -14.46 -14.82
N ARG A 760 24.17 -15.46 -15.71
CA ARG A 760 23.93 -16.88 -15.40
C ARG A 760 25.22 -17.60 -15.03
N ARG A 761 25.12 -18.73 -14.31
CA ARG A 761 26.31 -19.54 -13.95
C ARG A 761 26.88 -20.17 -15.22
N ASP A 762 28.18 -20.40 -15.23
CA ASP A 762 28.88 -21.02 -16.37
C ASP A 762 28.23 -22.33 -16.82
N GLN A 763 27.86 -23.18 -15.85
CA GLN A 763 27.22 -24.46 -16.14
C GLN A 763 25.88 -24.29 -16.87
N ASP A 764 25.08 -23.27 -16.50
CA ASP A 764 23.75 -23.06 -17.06
C ASP A 764 23.86 -22.53 -18.51
N ILE A 765 24.92 -21.76 -18.81
CA ILE A 765 25.22 -21.30 -20.17
C ILE A 765 25.66 -22.49 -21.05
N ARG A 766 26.54 -23.36 -20.54
CA ARG A 766 26.99 -24.56 -21.28
C ARG A 766 25.84 -25.53 -21.54
N GLU A 767 25.00 -25.78 -20.54
CA GLU A 767 23.91 -26.75 -20.62
C GLU A 767 22.88 -26.36 -21.69
N GLN A 768 22.61 -25.06 -21.88
CA GLN A 768 21.69 -24.58 -22.92
C GLN A 768 22.08 -25.08 -24.31
N THR A 769 23.34 -24.94 -24.71
CA THR A 769 23.79 -25.41 -26.02
C THR A 769 24.07 -26.89 -26.06
N GLU A 770 24.33 -27.55 -24.94
CA GLU A 770 24.36 -29.03 -24.87
C GLU A 770 22.99 -29.62 -25.25
N ILE A 771 21.90 -29.00 -24.76
CA ILE A 771 20.53 -29.37 -25.09
C ILE A 771 20.24 -29.10 -26.57
N LEU A 772 20.54 -27.88 -27.05
CA LEU A 772 20.28 -27.50 -28.44
C LEU A 772 21.11 -28.33 -29.43
N GLY A 773 22.34 -28.69 -29.06
CA GLY A 773 23.26 -29.47 -29.88
C GLY A 773 22.75 -30.87 -30.26
N LYS A 774 21.78 -31.39 -29.48
CA LYS A 774 21.11 -32.68 -29.72
C LYS A 774 19.95 -32.56 -30.71
N ALA A 775 19.40 -31.36 -30.89
CA ALA A 775 18.13 -31.13 -31.61
C ALA A 775 18.28 -30.35 -32.93
N PHE A 776 19.33 -29.55 -33.08
CA PHE A 776 19.55 -28.64 -34.22
C PHE A 776 20.76 -29.04 -35.06
N ASP A 777 20.65 -28.86 -36.38
CA ASP A 777 21.68 -29.21 -37.37
C ASP A 777 22.70 -28.05 -37.56
N ASP A 778 22.22 -26.80 -37.47
CA ASP A 778 23.00 -25.56 -37.62
C ASP A 778 22.80 -24.67 -36.38
N VAL A 779 23.88 -24.22 -35.75
CA VAL A 779 23.83 -23.36 -34.56
C VAL A 779 24.59 -22.06 -34.84
N VAL A 780 23.88 -20.94 -34.76
CA VAL A 780 24.46 -19.61 -34.88
C VAL A 780 24.55 -19.00 -33.48
N LEU A 781 25.77 -18.94 -32.96
CA LEU A 781 26.07 -18.25 -31.70
C LEU A 781 26.27 -16.77 -32.00
N TYR A 782 25.67 -15.90 -31.20
CA TYR A 782 25.93 -14.47 -31.33
C TYR A 782 26.35 -13.81 -30.04
N GLN A 783 27.21 -12.81 -30.19
CA GLN A 783 27.59 -11.89 -29.12
C GLN A 783 26.83 -10.57 -29.28
N ASP A 784 26.19 -10.12 -28.20
CA ASP A 784 25.58 -8.80 -28.10
C ASP A 784 26.06 -8.06 -26.83
N ALA A 785 25.63 -6.81 -26.63
CA ALA A 785 26.03 -5.93 -25.53
C ALA A 785 25.62 -6.43 -24.12
N CYS A 786 24.83 -7.50 -24.02
CA CYS A 786 24.28 -8.02 -22.76
C CYS A 786 25.27 -8.91 -21.96
N GLN A 787 26.52 -8.48 -21.82
CA GLN A 787 27.57 -9.25 -21.12
C GLN A 787 27.38 -9.33 -19.60
N ARG A 788 26.59 -8.41 -19.01
CA ARG A 788 26.16 -8.41 -17.59
C ARG A 788 27.28 -8.75 -16.57
N GLY A 789 28.46 -8.19 -16.78
CA GLY A 789 29.61 -8.34 -15.89
C GLY A 789 30.67 -9.36 -16.33
N ARG A 790 30.46 -10.05 -17.46
CA ARG A 790 31.47 -10.89 -18.12
C ARG A 790 32.30 -10.11 -19.14
N ALA A 791 33.46 -10.67 -19.49
CA ALA A 791 34.32 -10.11 -20.54
C ALA A 791 33.78 -10.43 -21.94
N ASP A 792 34.12 -9.60 -22.94
CA ASP A 792 33.75 -9.84 -24.33
C ASP A 792 34.22 -11.22 -24.81
N GLY A 793 33.31 -11.95 -25.47
CA GLY A 793 33.55 -13.30 -26.00
C GLY A 793 33.43 -14.42 -24.97
N GLU A 794 33.33 -14.12 -23.68
CA GLU A 794 33.26 -15.13 -22.62
C GLU A 794 31.98 -15.98 -22.70
N VAL A 795 30.82 -15.33 -22.89
CA VAL A 795 29.52 -16.01 -23.05
C VAL A 795 29.51 -16.93 -24.28
N VAL A 796 29.95 -16.43 -25.43
CA VAL A 796 30.04 -17.24 -26.66
C VAL A 796 31.01 -18.40 -26.48
N GLY A 797 32.12 -18.18 -25.77
CA GLY A 797 33.06 -19.24 -25.40
C GLY A 797 32.41 -20.36 -24.59
N LEU A 798 31.55 -20.03 -23.62
CA LEU A 798 30.80 -21.02 -22.83
C LEU A 798 29.73 -21.74 -23.66
N LEU A 799 28.98 -21.01 -24.49
CA LEU A 799 28.00 -21.61 -25.41
C LEU A 799 28.68 -22.57 -26.38
N ARG A 800 29.85 -22.23 -26.92
CA ARG A 800 30.64 -23.12 -27.77
C ARG A 800 31.12 -24.37 -27.00
N GLN A 801 31.51 -24.23 -25.73
CA GLN A 801 31.90 -25.38 -24.92
C GLN A 801 30.75 -26.39 -24.78
N GLY A 802 29.50 -25.92 -24.62
CA GLY A 802 28.33 -26.82 -24.55
C GLY A 802 28.04 -27.59 -25.83
N LEU A 803 28.51 -27.11 -27.00
CA LEU A 803 28.39 -27.82 -28.28
C LEU A 803 29.46 -28.90 -28.50
N GLN A 804 30.46 -29.01 -27.61
CA GLN A 804 31.47 -30.04 -27.74
C GLN A 804 30.84 -31.43 -27.57
N GLY A 805 30.95 -32.27 -28.59
CA GLY A 805 30.33 -33.60 -28.59
C GLY A 805 28.83 -33.60 -28.92
N ALA A 806 28.29 -32.51 -29.48
CA ALA A 806 26.92 -32.45 -29.98
C ALA A 806 26.65 -33.61 -30.98
N SER A 807 25.52 -34.30 -30.80
CA SER A 807 25.19 -35.50 -31.59
C SER A 807 24.55 -35.18 -32.95
N ARG A 808 23.98 -33.98 -33.11
CA ARG A 808 23.25 -33.58 -34.31
C ARG A 808 23.85 -32.36 -35.00
N THR A 809 24.33 -31.39 -34.22
CA THR A 809 24.90 -30.17 -34.78
C THR A 809 26.16 -30.46 -35.60
N SER A 810 26.11 -30.12 -36.88
CA SER A 810 27.22 -30.29 -37.82
C SER A 810 27.86 -28.96 -38.23
N LYS A 811 27.19 -27.84 -37.97
CA LYS A 811 27.67 -26.50 -38.31
C LYS A 811 27.46 -25.53 -37.15
N ILE A 812 28.50 -24.75 -36.86
CA ILE A 812 28.52 -23.73 -35.81
C ILE A 812 29.14 -22.47 -36.40
N ASP A 813 28.45 -21.34 -36.30
CA ASP A 813 28.99 -20.03 -36.66
C ASP A 813 28.93 -19.10 -35.45
N GLU A 814 29.93 -18.23 -35.30
CA GLU A 814 30.00 -17.20 -34.26
C GLU A 814 29.90 -15.82 -34.94
N ILE A 815 28.92 -15.00 -34.52
CA ILE A 815 28.58 -13.73 -35.17
C ILE A 815 28.48 -12.60 -34.13
N THR A 816 28.94 -11.41 -34.50
CA THR A 816 28.72 -10.21 -33.69
C THR A 816 27.43 -9.50 -34.11
N GLY A 817 26.53 -9.27 -33.15
CA GLY A 817 25.25 -8.59 -33.31
C GLY A 817 24.08 -9.52 -33.62
N GLU A 818 22.97 -9.33 -32.90
CA GLU A 818 21.75 -10.13 -33.01
C GLU A 818 21.17 -10.13 -34.43
N PHE A 819 21.01 -8.95 -35.05
CA PHE A 819 20.41 -8.84 -36.39
C PHE A 819 21.26 -9.50 -37.49
N ASN A 820 22.59 -9.42 -37.40
CA ASN A 820 23.49 -10.10 -38.35
C ASN A 820 23.37 -11.63 -38.23
N ALA A 821 23.19 -12.14 -37.01
CA ALA A 821 22.99 -13.56 -36.76
C ALA A 821 21.64 -14.04 -37.29
N ILE A 822 20.58 -13.25 -37.08
CA ILE A 822 19.26 -13.47 -37.66
C ILE A 822 19.37 -13.51 -39.20
N ASP A 823 20.00 -12.51 -39.82
CA ASP A 823 20.23 -12.44 -41.27
C ASP A 823 20.87 -13.70 -41.81
N THR A 824 22.01 -14.05 -41.23
CA THR A 824 22.77 -15.24 -41.61
C THR A 824 21.95 -16.53 -41.50
N ALA A 825 21.14 -16.66 -40.45
CA ALA A 825 20.31 -17.84 -40.26
C ALA A 825 19.16 -17.91 -41.28
N MET A 826 18.36 -16.84 -41.45
CA MET A 826 17.22 -16.93 -42.39
C MET A 826 17.64 -16.89 -43.87
N ASP A 827 18.80 -16.31 -44.23
CA ASP A 827 19.27 -16.33 -45.63
C ASP A 827 19.60 -17.74 -46.12
N ARG A 828 19.87 -18.67 -45.20
CA ARG A 828 20.16 -20.09 -45.49
C ARG A 828 18.91 -20.96 -45.57
N LEU A 829 17.74 -20.45 -45.18
CA LEU A 829 16.54 -21.27 -45.08
C LEU A 829 16.02 -21.67 -46.45
N GLN A 830 15.65 -22.94 -46.57
CA GLN A 830 15.00 -23.52 -47.72
C GLN A 830 13.57 -23.97 -47.37
N ASP A 831 12.80 -24.31 -48.40
CA ASP A 831 11.43 -24.80 -48.23
C ASP A 831 11.39 -26.05 -47.32
N GLY A 832 10.57 -25.98 -46.26
CA GLY A 832 10.41 -27.04 -45.27
C GLY A 832 11.47 -27.04 -44.16
N ASP A 833 12.38 -26.07 -44.09
CA ASP A 833 13.29 -25.89 -42.97
C ASP A 833 12.60 -25.25 -41.75
N LEU A 834 13.23 -25.36 -40.58
CA LEU A 834 12.81 -24.71 -39.35
C LEU A 834 13.96 -23.94 -38.71
N CYS A 835 13.73 -22.68 -38.37
CA CYS A 835 14.67 -21.82 -37.66
C CYS A 835 14.08 -21.37 -36.32
N LEU A 836 14.76 -21.67 -35.21
CA LEU A 836 14.46 -21.09 -33.91
C LEU A 836 15.39 -19.90 -33.65
N ILE A 837 14.85 -18.75 -33.31
CA ILE A 837 15.59 -17.54 -33.01
C ILE A 837 15.32 -17.20 -31.55
N LEU A 838 16.34 -17.34 -30.71
CA LEU A 838 16.29 -16.89 -29.33
C LEU A 838 16.63 -15.40 -29.30
N VAL A 839 15.61 -14.58 -29.09
CA VAL A 839 15.72 -13.12 -29.16
C VAL A 839 16.07 -12.53 -27.80
N ASP A 840 16.96 -11.53 -27.79
CA ASP A 840 17.28 -10.76 -26.58
C ASP A 840 16.49 -9.43 -26.61
N GLN A 841 16.55 -8.71 -27.73
CA GLN A 841 15.79 -7.49 -27.99
C GLN A 841 14.42 -7.82 -28.60
N VAL A 842 13.48 -8.28 -27.75
CA VAL A 842 12.20 -8.88 -28.20
C VAL A 842 11.45 -8.00 -29.21
N GLU A 843 11.23 -6.72 -28.93
CA GLU A 843 10.44 -5.85 -29.80
C GLU A 843 11.17 -5.58 -31.13
N GLU A 844 12.45 -5.22 -31.05
CA GLU A 844 13.29 -4.88 -32.18
C GLU A 844 13.51 -6.09 -33.10
N SER A 845 13.79 -7.27 -32.53
CA SER A 845 13.99 -8.51 -33.27
C SER A 845 12.73 -9.00 -33.95
N LEU A 846 11.56 -8.92 -33.30
CA LEU A 846 10.29 -9.27 -33.95
C LEU A 846 9.97 -8.31 -35.10
N ALA A 847 10.19 -7.00 -34.92
CA ALA A 847 10.02 -6.01 -35.98
C ALA A 847 10.99 -6.27 -37.14
N TYR A 848 12.23 -6.64 -36.84
CA TYR A 848 13.26 -6.97 -37.82
C TYR A 848 12.89 -8.21 -38.65
N ILE A 849 12.48 -9.30 -37.98
CA ILE A 849 12.02 -10.53 -38.63
C ILE A 849 10.82 -10.24 -39.52
N ALA A 850 9.82 -9.51 -39.02
CA ALA A 850 8.63 -9.15 -39.80
C ALA A 850 8.99 -8.34 -41.06
N LYS A 851 9.91 -7.38 -40.94
CA LYS A 851 10.40 -6.58 -42.09
C LYS A 851 11.07 -7.46 -43.13
N ARG A 852 11.90 -8.42 -42.73
CA ARG A 852 12.54 -9.35 -43.67
C ARG A 852 11.55 -10.28 -44.37
N ILE A 853 10.53 -10.73 -43.64
CA ILE A 853 9.46 -11.54 -44.22
C ILE A 853 8.66 -10.73 -45.24
N ALA A 854 8.36 -9.47 -44.95
CA ALA A 854 7.65 -8.59 -45.88
C ALA A 854 8.46 -8.24 -47.14
N ALA A 855 9.79 -8.36 -47.09
CA ALA A 855 10.69 -8.06 -48.21
C ALA A 855 10.98 -9.26 -49.14
N ALA A 856 10.62 -10.48 -48.73
CA ALA A 856 10.84 -11.72 -49.48
C ALA A 856 9.56 -12.20 -50.17
#